data_AF-C9YCX4-F1
#
_entry.id   AF-C9YCX4-F1
#
_cell.length_a   1.000
_cell.length_b   1.000
_cell.length_c   1.000
_cell.angle_alpha   90.00
_cell.angle_beta   90.00
_cell.angle_gamma   90.00
#
_symmetry.space_group_name_H-M   'P 1'
#
loop_
_entity.id
_entity.type
_entity.pdbx_description
1 polymer ?
#
loop_
_entity_poly.entity_id
_entity_poly.type
_entity_poly.pdbx_seq_one_letter_code
_entity_poly.pdbx_strand_id
1 'polypeptide(L)'
;MGQFIEAVQKDEVISPLRRNFNVNNWNKAFDKLGSDEADTDLYKTGLKVLAKSKSIRASLTATVREDINAPTKLRAFVAIVNHNFLAVARRTRAALQVAAQSNTRVLTCDLSAVRLPLMSGDSFSPDEIIQSTVDAVQIPIKVILGKAPSLSGSPKFSALDWDSFNVDFNLGQAYFSMEELWDDCIWNEFCPTEDKGQTTYSPADHFWLRLRAASRARQDNLNLQFFAISEKMESQIGMAGRLGFRDIQKIEKIGRKQVIRLTPLNEPTAEGAHLASMFAYACEPFYKDLLNEPILTLANGTINELLRAWAVVVLCANTLRTQLENASFSADSDNPNSWLPRHAPVLQRDALTRAIVDSLSTTYPRASAFLEFLTFKGTEGQELWAQPLVPVGDNVLAPIFAVTSHPNLRRVVDVWLRQLNLDLGSRGLAFERELRARIQREIIRSPLLKEAKVLNTGLKFRPPDFREEEIDLVVIVGDLVILGEAKCSVTPTEAKQYARHREIVINATAQIQRKSLAISTHRTAFQLRLKELGIELPNDFRILPVVIMNDAIHSGMAVADVPVIDEHILSVFFTGEIIDIAERLANGSFHSVRKRVLYANIAEAAESAESFFRAPPQFEVFINGVTKREISIPAVCEEDWCAIYTAYECIPSIANRDELF
;
A
#
# COMPACT_ATOMS: atom_id res chain seq x y z
N MET A 1 -11.26 5.81 26.72
CA MET A 1 -10.82 4.47 26.28
C MET A 1 -10.61 3.65 27.53
N GLY A 2 -11.04 2.39 27.54
CA GLY A 2 -10.93 1.51 28.70
C GLY A 2 -9.48 1.19 29.04
N GLN A 3 -9.18 1.01 30.33
CA GLN A 3 -7.80 0.82 30.82
C GLN A 3 -7.21 -0.52 30.37
N PHE A 4 -8.06 -1.53 30.14
CA PHE A 4 -7.61 -2.84 29.67
C PHE A 4 -7.17 -2.79 28.21
N ILE A 5 -7.96 -2.17 27.32
CA ILE A 5 -7.58 -1.93 25.92
C ILE A 5 -6.24 -1.19 25.83
N GLU A 6 -6.05 -0.11 26.60
CA GLU A 6 -4.79 0.63 26.63
C GLU A 6 -3.59 -0.23 27.02
N ALA A 7 -3.75 -1.09 28.01
CA ALA A 7 -2.69 -2.00 28.46
C ALA A 7 -2.34 -3.04 27.39
N VAL A 8 -3.34 -3.53 26.64
CA VAL A 8 -3.11 -4.43 25.49
C VAL A 8 -2.41 -3.69 24.35
N GLN A 9 -2.81 -2.45 24.03
CA GLN A 9 -2.20 -1.62 22.99
C GLN A 9 -0.71 -1.31 23.26
N LYS A 10 -0.34 -1.16 24.53
CA LYS A 10 1.03 -0.89 25.01
C LYS A 10 1.86 -2.17 25.20
N ASP A 11 1.32 -3.34 24.83
CA ASP A 11 1.92 -4.67 25.07
C ASP A 11 2.21 -4.96 26.57
N GLU A 12 1.55 -4.24 27.51
CA GLU A 12 1.62 -4.50 28.96
C GLU A 12 0.83 -5.77 29.33
N VAL A 13 -0.21 -6.07 28.55
CA VAL A 13 -0.94 -7.33 28.59
C VAL A 13 -0.70 -8.10 27.29
N ILE A 14 -0.25 -9.34 27.40
CA ILE A 14 0.12 -10.19 26.26
C ILE A 14 -1.12 -10.52 25.42
N SER A 15 -1.05 -10.30 24.11
CA SER A 15 -2.11 -10.63 23.14
C SER A 15 -2.33 -12.15 22.98
N PRO A 16 -3.58 -12.61 22.73
CA PRO A 16 -3.96 -14.01 22.49
C PRO A 16 -3.26 -14.69 21.30
N LEU A 17 -2.72 -13.90 20.37
CA LEU A 17 -1.98 -14.41 19.21
C LEU A 17 -0.52 -14.77 19.55
N ARG A 18 0.03 -14.23 20.64
CA ARG A 18 1.42 -14.47 21.06
C ARG A 18 1.58 -15.88 21.64
N ARG A 19 2.74 -16.50 21.41
CA ARG A 19 3.03 -17.88 21.87
C ARG A 19 3.03 -18.06 23.38
N ASN A 20 3.39 -17.01 24.13
CA ASN A 20 3.45 -17.00 25.59
C ASN A 20 2.15 -16.50 26.25
N PHE A 21 1.06 -16.40 25.48
CA PHE A 21 -0.24 -16.03 26.03
C PHE A 21 -0.72 -17.01 27.12
N ASN A 22 -1.31 -16.49 28.19
CA ASN A 22 -1.84 -17.28 29.29
C ASN A 22 -3.22 -16.76 29.73
N VAL A 23 -4.22 -17.65 29.70
CA VAL A 23 -5.63 -17.31 30.02
C VAL A 23 -5.78 -16.81 31.45
N ASN A 24 -5.06 -17.38 32.42
CA ASN A 24 -5.17 -16.93 33.82
C ASN A 24 -4.61 -15.53 34.00
N ASN A 25 -3.52 -15.20 33.30
CA ASN A 25 -2.97 -13.83 33.32
C ASN A 25 -3.91 -12.85 32.61
N TRP A 26 -4.56 -13.27 31.52
CA TRP A 26 -5.57 -12.49 30.81
C TRP A 26 -6.77 -12.16 31.71
N ASN A 27 -7.33 -13.17 32.40
CA ASN A 27 -8.42 -13.01 33.35
C ASN A 27 -8.03 -12.06 34.49
N LYS A 28 -6.87 -12.27 35.12
CA LYS A 28 -6.38 -11.38 36.19
C LYS A 28 -6.16 -9.95 35.73
N ALA A 29 -5.68 -9.75 34.51
CA ALA A 29 -5.48 -8.42 33.94
C ALA A 29 -6.83 -7.72 33.69
N PHE A 30 -7.82 -8.44 33.16
CA PHE A 30 -9.17 -7.92 32.96
C PHE A 30 -9.88 -7.62 34.30
N ASP A 31 -9.82 -8.52 35.28
CA ASP A 31 -10.40 -8.29 36.62
C ASP A 31 -9.83 -7.03 37.30
N LYS A 32 -8.58 -6.67 36.96
CA LYS A 32 -7.89 -5.49 37.51
C LYS A 32 -8.17 -4.20 36.74
N LEU A 33 -8.22 -4.27 35.41
CA LEU A 33 -8.20 -3.10 34.51
C LEU A 33 -9.51 -2.89 33.75
N GLY A 34 -10.35 -3.91 33.65
CA GLY A 34 -11.62 -3.85 32.93
C GLY A 34 -12.54 -2.82 33.57
N SER A 35 -12.97 -1.85 32.77
CA SER A 35 -13.66 -0.66 33.28
C SER A 35 -14.96 -0.34 32.54
N ASP A 36 -15.10 -0.77 31.28
CA ASP A 36 -16.24 -0.46 30.43
C ASP A 36 -16.67 -1.64 29.52
N GLU A 37 -17.70 -1.40 28.70
CA GLU A 37 -18.23 -2.38 27.74
C GLU A 37 -17.21 -2.71 26.65
N ALA A 38 -16.43 -1.73 26.18
CA ALA A 38 -15.39 -1.94 25.19
C ALA A 38 -14.26 -2.85 25.72
N ASP A 39 -13.82 -2.66 26.96
CA ASP A 39 -12.87 -3.56 27.63
C ASP A 39 -13.44 -4.98 27.72
N THR A 40 -14.74 -5.10 28.05
CA THR A 40 -15.45 -6.39 28.18
C THR A 40 -15.52 -7.12 26.83
N ASP A 41 -15.83 -6.38 25.76
CA ASP A 41 -15.90 -6.89 24.40
C ASP A 41 -14.52 -7.34 23.89
N LEU A 42 -13.47 -6.56 24.13
CA LEU A 42 -12.11 -6.94 23.78
C LEU A 42 -11.67 -8.19 24.55
N TYR A 43 -11.98 -8.27 25.85
CA TYR A 43 -11.67 -9.43 26.68
C TYR A 43 -12.29 -10.72 26.12
N LYS A 44 -13.60 -10.70 25.84
CA LYS A 44 -14.33 -11.86 25.27
C LYS A 44 -13.82 -12.21 23.88
N THR A 45 -13.56 -11.21 23.05
CA THR A 45 -13.01 -11.40 21.70
C THR A 45 -11.63 -12.06 21.78
N GLY A 46 -10.79 -11.65 22.72
CA GLY A 46 -9.46 -12.25 22.92
C GLY A 46 -9.52 -13.75 23.22
N LEU A 47 -10.51 -14.20 23.99
CA LEU A 47 -10.75 -15.63 24.23
C LEU A 47 -11.23 -16.37 22.97
N LYS A 48 -12.12 -15.76 22.18
CA LYS A 48 -12.57 -16.31 20.88
C LYS A 48 -11.41 -16.42 19.88
N VAL A 49 -10.55 -15.40 19.79
CA VAL A 49 -9.34 -15.38 18.94
C VAL A 49 -8.38 -16.50 19.35
N LEU A 50 -8.14 -16.67 20.65
CA LEU A 50 -7.31 -17.78 21.15
C LEU A 50 -7.89 -19.14 20.76
N ALA A 51 -9.21 -19.34 20.92
CA ALA A 51 -9.87 -20.58 20.58
C ALA A 51 -9.66 -20.92 19.09
N LYS A 52 -9.94 -19.97 18.19
CA LYS A 52 -9.76 -20.14 16.74
C LYS A 52 -8.30 -20.41 16.37
N SER A 53 -7.36 -19.70 16.99
CA SER A 53 -5.93 -19.91 16.80
C SER A 53 -5.48 -21.31 17.21
N LYS A 54 -6.09 -21.90 18.25
CA LYS A 54 -5.83 -23.29 18.64
C LYS A 54 -6.40 -24.27 17.62
N SER A 55 -7.62 -24.05 17.13
CA SER A 55 -8.25 -24.88 16.09
C SER A 55 -7.42 -24.88 14.80
N ILE A 56 -6.93 -23.72 14.38
CA ILE A 56 -6.02 -23.59 13.23
C ILE A 56 -4.75 -24.42 13.44
N ARG A 57 -4.07 -24.26 14.58
CA ARG A 57 -2.82 -24.98 14.87
C ARG A 57 -3.03 -26.49 14.96
N ALA A 58 -4.15 -26.94 15.50
CA ALA A 58 -4.51 -28.35 15.59
C ALA A 58 -4.81 -28.96 14.21
N SER A 59 -5.26 -28.14 13.25
CA SER A 59 -5.61 -28.56 11.89
C SER A 59 -4.44 -28.56 10.91
N LEU A 60 -3.27 -28.02 11.30
CA LEU A 60 -2.08 -28.02 10.44
C LEU A 60 -1.55 -29.44 10.25
N THR A 61 -1.30 -29.83 8.99
CA THR A 61 -0.81 -31.16 8.63
C THR A 61 0.56 -31.09 7.97
N ALA A 62 0.64 -30.55 6.75
CA ALA A 62 1.85 -30.58 5.92
C ALA A 62 3.04 -29.79 6.49
N THR A 63 2.77 -28.65 7.11
CA THR A 63 3.77 -27.70 7.65
C THR A 63 4.53 -28.33 8.81
N VAL A 64 3.84 -29.10 9.66
CA VAL A 64 4.40 -29.67 10.89
C VAL A 64 5.03 -31.07 10.70
N ARG A 65 4.69 -31.78 9.62
CA ARG A 65 5.21 -33.12 9.29
C ARG A 65 6.74 -33.21 9.24
N GLU A 66 7.36 -34.04 10.06
CA GLU A 66 8.83 -34.16 10.12
C GLU A 66 9.43 -35.04 9.01
N ASP A 67 8.62 -35.89 8.39
CA ASP A 67 9.03 -36.81 7.33
C ASP A 67 9.30 -36.12 5.97
N ILE A 68 8.83 -34.87 5.81
CA ILE A 68 9.06 -34.05 4.63
C ILE A 68 10.15 -33.02 4.92
N ASN A 69 11.23 -33.04 4.15
CA ASN A 69 12.32 -32.08 4.32
C ASN A 69 11.90 -30.64 3.97
N ALA A 70 12.61 -29.65 4.53
CA ALA A 70 12.29 -28.24 4.36
C ALA A 70 12.31 -27.77 2.88
N PRO A 71 13.31 -28.13 2.04
CA PRO A 71 13.30 -27.79 0.62
C PRO A 71 12.03 -28.25 -0.12
N THR A 72 11.52 -29.46 0.18
CA THR A 72 10.27 -29.95 -0.42
C THR A 72 9.09 -29.11 0.00
N LYS A 73 8.94 -28.83 1.31
CA LYS A 73 7.82 -28.03 1.83
C LYS A 73 7.80 -26.61 1.26
N LEU A 74 8.96 -25.94 1.29
CA LEU A 74 9.08 -24.56 0.82
C LEU A 74 8.75 -24.47 -0.68
N ARG A 75 9.26 -25.41 -1.50
CA ARG A 75 8.90 -25.43 -2.94
C ARG A 75 7.44 -25.78 -3.18
N ALA A 76 6.82 -26.62 -2.36
CA ALA A 76 5.40 -26.93 -2.49
C ALA A 76 4.53 -25.68 -2.24
N PHE A 77 4.78 -24.94 -1.17
CA PHE A 77 4.07 -23.69 -0.90
C PHE A 77 4.32 -22.61 -1.96
N VAL A 78 5.56 -22.46 -2.44
CA VAL A 78 5.87 -21.56 -3.56
C VAL A 78 5.12 -21.98 -4.84
N ALA A 79 5.00 -23.28 -5.10
CA ALA A 79 4.25 -23.78 -6.26
C ALA A 79 2.76 -23.43 -6.16
N ILE A 80 2.14 -23.61 -4.99
CA ILE A 80 0.72 -23.30 -4.74
C ILE A 80 0.45 -21.80 -4.96
N VAL A 81 1.21 -20.92 -4.31
CA VAL A 81 0.98 -19.46 -4.43
C VAL A 81 1.19 -18.98 -5.87
N ASN A 82 2.22 -19.48 -6.57
CA ASN A 82 2.48 -19.10 -7.96
C ASN A 82 1.42 -19.67 -8.92
N HIS A 83 0.92 -20.88 -8.67
CA HIS A 83 -0.18 -21.45 -9.43
C HIS A 83 -1.48 -20.64 -9.25
N ASN A 84 -1.84 -20.34 -8.01
CA ASN A 84 -3.02 -19.54 -7.68
C ASN A 84 -2.92 -18.14 -8.31
N PHE A 85 -1.77 -17.49 -8.24
CA PHE A 85 -1.53 -16.22 -8.92
C PHE A 85 -1.76 -16.31 -10.44
N LEU A 86 -1.21 -17.32 -11.11
CA LEU A 86 -1.41 -17.51 -12.55
C LEU A 86 -2.87 -17.86 -12.91
N ALA A 87 -3.57 -18.60 -12.05
CA ALA A 87 -4.98 -18.88 -12.22
C ALA A 87 -5.83 -17.59 -12.11
N VAL A 88 -5.57 -16.77 -11.10
CA VAL A 88 -6.23 -15.46 -10.93
C VAL A 88 -5.91 -14.56 -12.11
N ALA A 89 -4.65 -14.42 -12.51
CA ALA A 89 -4.25 -13.59 -13.64
C ALA A 89 -4.93 -13.99 -14.97
N ARG A 90 -5.16 -15.29 -15.20
CA ARG A 90 -5.92 -15.79 -16.36
C ARG A 90 -7.40 -15.43 -16.27
N ARG A 91 -8.02 -15.64 -15.11
CA ARG A 91 -9.44 -15.31 -14.86
C ARG A 91 -9.69 -13.81 -14.96
N THR A 92 -8.80 -12.99 -14.42
CA THR A 92 -8.85 -11.53 -14.53
C THR A 92 -8.77 -11.08 -15.98
N ARG A 93 -7.81 -11.60 -16.77
CA ARG A 93 -7.73 -11.30 -18.22
C ARG A 93 -9.02 -11.65 -18.95
N ALA A 94 -9.62 -12.81 -18.68
CA ALA A 94 -10.89 -13.21 -19.27
C ALA A 94 -12.04 -12.27 -18.87
N ALA A 95 -12.14 -11.92 -17.58
CA ALA A 95 -13.17 -11.01 -17.07
C ALA A 95 -13.02 -9.60 -17.67
N LEU A 96 -11.79 -9.09 -17.80
CA LEU A 96 -11.49 -7.83 -18.44
C LEU A 96 -11.85 -7.82 -19.92
N GLN A 97 -11.60 -8.92 -20.64
CA GLN A 97 -12.02 -9.06 -22.05
C GLN A 97 -13.54 -9.03 -22.20
N VAL A 98 -14.28 -9.69 -21.30
CA VAL A 98 -15.75 -9.64 -21.30
C VAL A 98 -16.24 -8.21 -21.03
N ALA A 99 -15.70 -7.54 -20.02
CA ALA A 99 -16.05 -6.16 -19.69
C ALA A 99 -15.71 -5.17 -20.83
N ALA A 100 -14.66 -5.46 -21.60
CA ALA A 100 -14.27 -4.67 -22.75
C ALA A 100 -15.16 -4.91 -23.98
N GLN A 101 -15.71 -6.11 -24.15
CA GLN A 101 -16.63 -6.43 -25.25
C GLN A 101 -18.03 -5.86 -25.03
N SER A 102 -18.46 -5.66 -23.78
CA SER A 102 -19.78 -5.14 -23.45
C SER A 102 -19.93 -3.62 -23.64
N ASN A 103 -18.83 -2.87 -23.81
CA ASN A 103 -18.85 -1.41 -23.85
C ASN A 103 -18.03 -0.85 -25.02
N THR A 104 -18.54 0.17 -25.70
CA THR A 104 -17.81 0.89 -26.78
C THR A 104 -16.57 1.64 -26.24
N ARG A 105 -16.61 2.03 -24.96
CA ARG A 105 -15.52 2.66 -24.20
C ARG A 105 -15.45 2.03 -22.81
N VAL A 106 -14.25 1.61 -22.38
CA VAL A 106 -14.03 1.02 -21.05
C VAL A 106 -13.54 2.10 -20.10
N LEU A 107 -14.32 2.40 -19.07
CA LEU A 107 -13.93 3.35 -18.03
C LEU A 107 -13.04 2.65 -17.00
N THR A 108 -12.20 3.41 -16.31
CA THR A 108 -11.37 2.89 -15.22
C THR A 108 -12.21 2.29 -14.09
N CYS A 109 -13.41 2.84 -13.83
CA CYS A 109 -14.36 2.28 -12.87
C CYS A 109 -14.90 0.90 -13.29
N ASP A 110 -15.01 0.61 -14.58
CA ASP A 110 -15.42 -0.72 -15.07
C ASP A 110 -14.38 -1.78 -14.74
N LEU A 111 -13.10 -1.40 -14.84
CA LEU A 111 -11.98 -2.27 -14.45
C LEU A 111 -12.00 -2.52 -12.94
N SER A 112 -12.24 -1.48 -12.13
CA SER A 112 -12.35 -1.60 -10.66
C SER A 112 -13.56 -2.43 -10.19
N ALA A 113 -14.62 -2.50 -11.01
CA ALA A 113 -15.83 -3.26 -10.72
C ALA A 113 -15.68 -4.78 -10.98
N VAL A 114 -14.57 -5.21 -11.60
CA VAL A 114 -14.34 -6.63 -11.89
C VAL A 114 -14.29 -7.41 -10.57
N ARG A 115 -15.07 -8.49 -10.51
CA ARG A 115 -15.13 -9.42 -9.39
C ARG A 115 -14.98 -10.86 -9.91
N LEU A 116 -14.23 -11.66 -9.18
CA LEU A 116 -14.05 -13.09 -9.44
C LEU A 116 -14.82 -13.89 -8.38
N PRO A 117 -15.76 -14.77 -8.79
CA PRO A 117 -16.48 -15.61 -7.85
C PRO A 117 -15.55 -16.68 -7.26
N LEU A 118 -15.67 -16.94 -5.97
CA LEU A 118 -15.04 -18.05 -5.27
C LEU A 118 -16.03 -19.20 -5.11
N MET A 119 -15.51 -20.40 -4.81
CA MET A 119 -16.35 -21.58 -4.56
C MET A 119 -17.27 -21.43 -3.34
N SER A 120 -16.95 -20.51 -2.42
CA SER A 120 -17.80 -20.19 -1.26
C SER A 120 -19.08 -19.42 -1.62
N GLY A 121 -19.21 -18.93 -2.85
CA GLY A 121 -20.31 -18.08 -3.31
C GLY A 121 -20.00 -16.57 -3.21
N ASP A 122 -18.98 -16.19 -2.45
CA ASP A 122 -18.50 -14.81 -2.38
C ASP A 122 -17.75 -14.40 -3.64
N SER A 123 -17.74 -13.11 -3.94
CA SER A 123 -16.97 -12.54 -5.06
C SER A 123 -16.03 -11.45 -4.57
N PHE A 124 -14.78 -11.48 -5.03
CA PHE A 124 -13.72 -10.56 -4.60
C PHE A 124 -13.05 -9.94 -5.82
N SER A 125 -12.45 -8.76 -5.66
CA SER A 125 -11.59 -8.17 -6.68
C SER A 125 -10.36 -9.06 -6.91
N PRO A 126 -9.76 -9.02 -8.12
CA PRO A 126 -8.49 -9.69 -8.39
C PRO A 126 -7.39 -9.36 -7.37
N ASP A 127 -7.28 -8.08 -6.98
CA ASP A 127 -6.24 -7.61 -6.07
C ASP A 127 -6.43 -8.15 -4.65
N GLU A 128 -7.67 -8.22 -4.14
CA GLU A 128 -7.98 -8.86 -2.85
C GLU A 128 -7.54 -10.33 -2.85
N ILE A 129 -7.81 -11.07 -3.93
CA ILE A 129 -7.44 -12.49 -4.03
C ILE A 129 -5.93 -12.65 -4.10
N ILE A 130 -5.23 -11.80 -4.87
CA ILE A 130 -3.76 -11.82 -4.96
C ILE A 130 -3.15 -11.51 -3.60
N GLN A 131 -3.65 -10.50 -2.90
CA GLN A 131 -3.18 -10.13 -1.57
C GLN A 131 -3.36 -11.28 -0.57
N SER A 132 -4.59 -11.81 -0.50
CA SER A 132 -4.92 -12.99 0.31
C SER A 132 -4.01 -14.18 0.00
N THR A 133 -3.67 -14.42 -1.26
CA THR A 133 -2.80 -15.54 -1.64
C THR A 133 -1.38 -15.39 -1.06
N VAL A 134 -0.84 -14.16 -1.04
CA VAL A 134 0.48 -13.88 -0.46
C VAL A 134 0.45 -13.99 1.07
N ASP A 135 -0.59 -13.44 1.71
CA ASP A 135 -0.73 -13.49 3.16
C ASP A 135 -0.92 -14.93 3.66
N ALA A 136 -1.69 -15.74 2.92
CA ALA A 136 -1.90 -17.17 3.15
C ALA A 136 -0.60 -17.98 3.14
N VAL A 137 0.28 -17.75 2.15
CA VAL A 137 1.53 -18.52 2.03
C VAL A 137 2.62 -18.06 3.00
N GLN A 138 2.57 -16.80 3.46
CA GLN A 138 3.57 -16.23 4.34
C GLN A 138 3.68 -17.00 5.66
N ILE A 139 2.55 -17.35 6.27
CA ILE A 139 2.49 -18.04 7.57
C ILE A 139 3.20 -19.41 7.54
N PRO A 140 2.85 -20.37 6.67
CA PRO A 140 3.51 -21.68 6.65
C PRO A 140 5.00 -21.56 6.31
N ILE A 141 5.39 -20.68 5.39
CA ILE A 141 6.81 -20.44 5.06
C ILE A 141 7.56 -19.91 6.30
N LYS A 142 6.99 -18.93 7.01
CA LYS A 142 7.57 -18.36 8.24
C LYS A 142 7.71 -19.43 9.32
N VAL A 143 6.74 -20.32 9.49
CA VAL A 143 6.80 -21.43 10.45
C VAL A 143 7.93 -22.41 10.11
N ILE A 144 8.11 -22.74 8.83
CA ILE A 144 9.19 -23.64 8.37
C ILE A 144 10.55 -22.98 8.60
N LEU A 145 10.76 -21.75 8.11
CA LEU A 145 12.05 -21.06 8.19
C LEU A 145 12.41 -20.63 9.61
N GLY A 146 11.43 -20.31 10.45
CA GLY A 146 11.64 -19.92 11.85
C GLY A 146 12.25 -21.03 12.72
N LYS A 147 12.26 -22.28 12.26
CA LYS A 147 12.99 -23.40 12.89
C LYS A 147 14.47 -23.48 12.48
N ALA A 148 14.93 -22.56 11.62
CA ALA A 148 16.25 -22.60 10.99
C ALA A 148 16.61 -23.99 10.43
N PRO A 149 15.76 -24.59 9.57
CA PRO A 149 15.97 -25.95 9.10
C PRO A 149 17.18 -26.03 8.15
N SER A 150 17.73 -27.23 8.00
CA SER A 150 18.67 -27.49 6.91
C SER A 150 17.96 -27.35 5.56
N LEU A 151 18.53 -26.55 4.67
CA LEU A 151 18.08 -26.40 3.29
C LEU A 151 18.83 -27.31 2.31
N SER A 152 19.57 -28.28 2.86
CA SER A 152 20.29 -29.27 2.08
C SER A 152 19.35 -30.38 1.56
N GLY A 153 19.76 -31.02 0.48
CA GLY A 153 19.03 -32.12 -0.14
C GLY A 153 18.13 -31.72 -1.30
N SER A 154 17.68 -32.72 -2.05
CA SER A 154 16.81 -32.51 -3.22
C SER A 154 15.34 -32.58 -2.82
N PRO A 155 14.48 -31.72 -3.40
CA PRO A 155 13.04 -31.75 -3.16
C PRO A 155 12.42 -33.00 -3.80
N LYS A 156 11.46 -33.62 -3.12
CA LYS A 156 10.82 -34.88 -3.52
C LYS A 156 9.31 -34.69 -3.65
N PHE A 157 8.79 -34.79 -4.88
CA PHE A 157 7.37 -34.52 -5.18
C PHE A 157 6.57 -35.75 -5.62
N SER A 158 7.20 -36.91 -5.84
CA SER A 158 6.57 -38.05 -6.53
C SER A 158 5.37 -38.67 -5.79
N ALA A 159 5.16 -38.34 -4.52
CA ALA A 159 4.06 -38.82 -3.68
C ALA A 159 3.64 -37.76 -2.65
N LEU A 160 3.70 -36.48 -3.02
CA LEU A 160 3.30 -35.41 -2.12
C LEU A 160 1.78 -35.36 -2.02
N ASP A 161 1.27 -35.28 -0.80
CA ASP A 161 -0.13 -35.02 -0.53
C ASP A 161 -0.41 -33.52 -0.64
N TRP A 162 -0.77 -33.07 -1.85
CA TRP A 162 -1.03 -31.65 -2.12
C TRP A 162 -2.27 -31.11 -1.42
N ASP A 163 -3.23 -31.96 -1.09
CA ASP A 163 -4.44 -31.55 -0.38
C ASP A 163 -4.09 -31.07 1.03
N SER A 164 -3.22 -31.80 1.73
CA SER A 164 -2.67 -31.35 3.02
C SER A 164 -1.94 -29.99 2.91
N PHE A 165 -1.20 -29.73 1.83
CA PHE A 165 -0.55 -28.42 1.64
C PHE A 165 -1.55 -27.30 1.33
N ASN A 166 -2.61 -27.59 0.56
CA ASN A 166 -3.68 -26.63 0.28
C ASN A 166 -4.48 -26.29 1.54
N VAL A 167 -4.75 -27.28 2.40
CA VAL A 167 -5.36 -27.06 3.72
C VAL A 167 -4.51 -26.10 4.54
N ASP A 168 -3.21 -26.38 4.69
CA ASP A 168 -2.30 -25.52 5.45
C ASP A 168 -2.17 -24.11 4.86
N PHE A 169 -2.21 -23.98 3.53
CA PHE A 169 -2.25 -22.69 2.85
C PHE A 169 -3.51 -21.91 3.22
N ASN A 170 -4.69 -22.53 3.14
CA ASN A 170 -5.96 -21.89 3.52
C ASN A 170 -6.04 -21.57 5.02
N LEU A 171 -5.46 -22.41 5.88
CA LEU A 171 -5.30 -22.14 7.31
C LEU A 171 -4.42 -20.92 7.57
N GLY A 172 -3.41 -20.68 6.72
CA GLY A 172 -2.63 -19.44 6.72
C GLY A 172 -3.49 -18.21 6.50
N GLN A 173 -4.42 -18.25 5.53
CA GLN A 173 -5.38 -17.15 5.31
C GLN A 173 -6.30 -16.97 6.52
N ALA A 174 -6.85 -18.06 7.06
CA ALA A 174 -7.72 -18.00 8.22
C ALA A 174 -7.00 -17.38 9.43
N TYR A 175 -5.71 -17.70 9.61
CA TYR A 175 -4.90 -17.09 10.65
C TYR A 175 -4.70 -15.60 10.42
N PHE A 176 -4.34 -15.18 9.20
CA PHE A 176 -4.19 -13.77 8.85
C PHE A 176 -5.46 -12.95 9.09
N SER A 177 -6.62 -13.43 8.62
CA SER A 177 -7.91 -12.77 8.87
C SER A 177 -8.24 -12.67 10.36
N MET A 178 -7.77 -13.61 11.18
CA MET A 178 -7.90 -13.51 12.63
C MET A 178 -6.96 -12.47 13.26
N GLU A 179 -5.76 -12.29 12.72
CA GLU A 179 -4.86 -11.21 13.14
C GLU A 179 -5.46 -9.84 12.79
N GLU A 180 -6.02 -9.68 11.58
CA GLU A 180 -6.69 -8.44 11.17
C GLU A 180 -7.90 -8.11 12.05
N LEU A 181 -8.80 -9.07 12.28
CA LEU A 181 -9.94 -8.87 13.18
C LEU A 181 -9.47 -8.44 14.58
N TRP A 182 -8.47 -9.13 15.12
CA TRP A 182 -7.95 -8.82 16.45
C TRP A 182 -7.37 -7.41 16.51
N ASP A 183 -6.59 -7.00 15.51
CA ASP A 183 -6.05 -5.65 15.44
C ASP A 183 -7.14 -4.60 15.27
N ASP A 184 -8.19 -4.86 14.50
CA ASP A 184 -9.33 -3.94 14.37
C ASP A 184 -10.12 -3.79 15.67
N CYS A 185 -10.29 -4.86 16.44
CA CYS A 185 -10.90 -4.76 17.78
C CYS A 185 -10.05 -3.92 18.74
N ILE A 186 -8.71 -4.00 18.65
CA ILE A 186 -7.82 -3.20 19.50
C ILE A 186 -7.77 -1.74 19.07
N TRP A 187 -7.63 -1.49 17.77
CA TRP A 187 -7.17 -0.20 17.24
C TRP A 187 -8.26 0.60 16.52
N ASN A 188 -9.30 -0.07 16.01
CA ASN A 188 -10.33 0.53 15.16
C ASN A 188 -11.74 0.36 15.73
N GLU A 189 -11.87 0.09 17.02
CA GLU A 189 -13.14 0.10 17.77
C GLU A 189 -14.17 -0.90 17.23
N PHE A 190 -13.71 -2.04 16.71
CA PHE A 190 -14.61 -3.13 16.31
C PHE A 190 -15.16 -3.85 17.55
N CYS A 191 -16.48 -3.86 17.67
CA CYS A 191 -17.18 -4.57 18.73
C CYS A 191 -18.00 -5.74 18.17
N PRO A 192 -18.08 -6.87 18.89
CA PRO A 192 -18.97 -7.97 18.55
C PRO A 192 -20.42 -7.60 18.89
N THR A 193 -21.33 -7.90 17.97
CA THR A 193 -22.78 -7.86 18.19
C THR A 193 -23.36 -9.23 17.91
N GLU A 194 -24.28 -9.70 18.73
CA GLU A 194 -24.95 -10.99 18.52
C GLU A 194 -26.38 -10.75 18.02
N ASP A 195 -26.69 -11.24 16.81
CA ASP A 195 -28.05 -11.28 16.28
C ASP A 195 -28.37 -12.70 15.80
N LYS A 196 -29.49 -13.26 16.25
CA LYS A 196 -29.99 -14.60 15.87
C LYS A 196 -28.94 -15.73 15.93
N GLY A 197 -28.00 -15.65 16.87
CA GLY A 197 -26.93 -16.65 17.04
C GLY A 197 -25.73 -16.47 16.11
N GLN A 198 -25.66 -15.40 15.34
CA GLN A 198 -24.51 -15.00 14.54
C GLN A 198 -23.79 -13.82 15.22
N THR A 199 -22.48 -13.92 15.38
CA THR A 199 -21.65 -12.79 15.84
C THR A 199 -21.24 -11.94 14.63
N THR A 200 -21.47 -10.63 14.70
CA THR A 200 -21.02 -9.66 13.70
C THR A 200 -20.06 -8.66 14.37
N TYR A 201 -18.86 -8.52 13.83
CA TYR A 201 -17.88 -7.52 14.23
C TYR A 201 -18.02 -6.27 13.35
N SER A 202 -18.21 -5.11 13.98
CA SER A 202 -18.41 -3.82 13.30
C SER A 202 -17.83 -2.70 14.14
N PRO A 203 -17.29 -1.62 13.52
CA PRO A 203 -16.85 -0.44 14.27
C PRO A 203 -18.03 0.28 14.90
N ALA A 204 -17.77 0.99 16.01
CA ALA A 204 -18.74 1.92 16.61
C ALA A 204 -19.04 3.14 15.71
N ASP A 205 -18.01 3.69 15.04
CA ASP A 205 -18.13 4.77 14.07
C ASP A 205 -17.69 4.31 12.67
N HIS A 206 -18.62 4.37 11.73
CA HIS A 206 -18.41 3.98 10.34
C HIS A 206 -17.71 5.05 9.48
N PHE A 207 -17.59 6.29 9.97
CA PHE A 207 -17.00 7.41 9.20
C PHE A 207 -15.60 7.06 8.66
N TRP A 208 -14.71 6.59 9.54
CA TRP A 208 -13.32 6.30 9.18
C TRP A 208 -13.19 5.15 8.20
N LEU A 209 -14.02 4.10 8.31
CA LEU A 209 -13.99 2.99 7.36
C LEU A 209 -14.49 3.39 5.97
N ARG A 210 -15.57 4.19 5.91
CA ARG A 210 -16.08 4.72 4.65
C ARG A 210 -15.05 5.63 3.97
N LEU A 211 -14.45 6.53 4.74
CA LEU A 211 -13.40 7.42 4.26
C LEU A 211 -12.17 6.62 3.80
N ARG A 212 -11.75 5.59 4.55
CA ARG A 212 -10.68 4.66 4.16
C ARG A 212 -10.96 3.99 2.82
N ALA A 213 -12.17 3.45 2.61
CA ALA A 213 -12.54 2.78 1.36
C ALA A 213 -12.49 3.75 0.15
N ALA A 214 -13.10 4.94 0.29
CA ALA A 214 -13.10 5.95 -0.77
C ALA A 214 -11.69 6.49 -1.07
N SER A 215 -10.94 6.86 -0.04
CA SER A 215 -9.57 7.37 -0.18
C SER A 215 -8.60 6.33 -0.75
N ARG A 216 -8.79 5.04 -0.42
CA ARG A 216 -7.99 3.97 -1.01
C ARG A 216 -8.29 3.80 -2.50
N ALA A 217 -9.57 3.76 -2.89
CA ALA A 217 -9.94 3.71 -4.31
C ALA A 217 -9.42 4.93 -5.08
N ARG A 218 -9.41 6.12 -4.47
CA ARG A 218 -8.75 7.31 -5.03
C ARG A 218 -7.26 7.10 -5.21
N GLN A 219 -6.55 6.60 -4.20
CA GLN A 219 -5.12 6.33 -4.29
C GLN A 219 -4.80 5.38 -5.45
N ASP A 220 -5.54 4.28 -5.55
CA ASP A 220 -5.35 3.29 -6.61
C ASP A 220 -5.64 3.87 -7.99
N ASN A 221 -6.65 4.75 -8.11
CA ASN A 221 -6.95 5.47 -9.34
C ASN A 221 -5.84 6.47 -9.72
N LEU A 222 -5.31 7.24 -8.77
CA LEU A 222 -4.17 8.15 -9.00
C LEU A 222 -2.93 7.37 -9.45
N ASN A 223 -2.69 6.20 -8.86
CA ASN A 223 -1.59 5.33 -9.26
C ASN A 223 -1.76 4.86 -10.71
N LEU A 224 -2.95 4.42 -11.09
CA LEU A 224 -3.26 4.01 -12.45
C LEU A 224 -3.03 5.14 -13.46
N GLN A 225 -3.47 6.37 -13.14
CA GLN A 225 -3.23 7.55 -13.96
C GLN A 225 -1.74 7.87 -14.09
N PHE A 226 -1.01 7.83 -12.98
CA PHE A 226 0.43 8.07 -12.96
C PHE A 226 1.17 7.09 -13.87
N PHE A 227 0.85 5.79 -13.79
CA PHE A 227 1.48 4.77 -14.63
C PHE A 227 1.16 4.96 -16.10
N ALA A 228 -0.10 5.25 -16.45
CA ALA A 228 -0.49 5.43 -17.83
C ALA A 228 0.16 6.67 -18.48
N ILE A 229 0.39 7.74 -17.71
CA ILE A 229 1.11 8.94 -18.18
C ILE A 229 2.62 8.69 -18.25
N SER A 230 3.20 8.09 -17.21
CA SER A 230 4.65 7.87 -17.09
C SER A 230 5.18 6.91 -18.14
N GLU A 231 4.46 5.81 -18.43
CA GLU A 231 4.86 4.84 -19.46
C GLU A 231 5.03 5.51 -20.84
N LYS A 232 4.15 6.47 -21.17
CA LYS A 232 4.25 7.27 -22.39
C LYS A 232 5.44 8.24 -22.35
N MET A 233 5.65 8.92 -21.21
CA MET A 233 6.81 9.82 -21.08
C MET A 233 8.12 9.05 -21.21
N GLU A 234 8.19 7.84 -20.65
CA GLU A 234 9.33 6.93 -20.81
C GLU A 234 9.56 6.55 -22.26
N SER A 235 8.50 6.18 -23.01
CA SER A 235 8.65 5.84 -24.43
C SER A 235 9.16 7.00 -25.28
N GLN A 236 9.03 8.25 -24.82
CA GLN A 236 9.49 9.46 -25.52
C GLN A 236 10.88 9.93 -25.09
N ILE A 237 11.21 9.82 -23.80
CA ILE A 237 12.44 10.38 -23.20
C ILE A 237 13.54 9.31 -23.07
N GLY A 238 13.15 8.03 -23.01
CA GLY A 238 14.04 6.89 -22.83
C GLY A 238 14.74 6.90 -21.46
N MET A 239 14.04 7.23 -20.36
CA MET A 239 14.72 7.25 -19.06
C MET A 239 15.07 5.86 -18.56
N ALA A 240 14.37 4.80 -18.99
CA ALA A 240 14.80 3.42 -18.73
C ALA A 240 16.27 3.17 -19.10
N GLY A 241 16.72 3.71 -20.25
CA GLY A 241 18.12 3.69 -20.66
C GLY A 241 19.02 4.54 -19.75
N ARG A 242 18.55 5.69 -19.27
CA ARG A 242 19.29 6.55 -18.31
C ARG A 242 19.43 5.92 -16.93
N LEU A 243 18.40 5.19 -16.49
CA LEU A 243 18.40 4.39 -15.27
C LEU A 243 19.10 3.04 -15.47
N GLY A 244 19.66 2.77 -16.66
CA GLY A 244 20.51 1.61 -16.93
C GLY A 244 19.82 0.27 -16.68
N PHE A 245 18.49 0.19 -16.80
CA PHE A 245 17.80 -1.08 -16.70
C PHE A 245 18.18 -1.95 -17.89
N ARG A 246 18.43 -3.23 -17.61
CA ARG A 246 18.74 -4.25 -18.62
C ARG A 246 17.74 -5.38 -18.46
N ASP A 247 17.08 -5.73 -19.53
CA ASP A 247 16.12 -6.83 -19.53
C ASP A 247 16.81 -8.18 -19.46
N ILE A 248 16.07 -9.17 -18.98
CA ILE A 248 16.52 -10.57 -18.99
C ILE A 248 16.07 -11.22 -20.29
N GLN A 249 17.00 -11.43 -21.22
CA GLN A 249 16.71 -12.11 -22.49
C GLN A 249 16.36 -13.58 -22.26
N LYS A 250 17.13 -14.26 -21.40
CA LYS A 250 17.01 -15.69 -21.20
C LYS A 250 17.61 -16.12 -19.87
N ILE A 251 16.95 -17.09 -19.25
CA ILE A 251 17.48 -17.87 -18.13
C ILE A 251 17.63 -19.29 -18.62
N GLU A 252 18.86 -19.81 -18.61
CA GLU A 252 19.17 -21.16 -19.10
C GLU A 252 20.11 -21.90 -18.17
N LYS A 253 20.14 -23.23 -18.28
CA LYS A 253 21.10 -24.08 -17.58
C LYS A 253 22.19 -24.52 -18.54
N ILE A 254 23.44 -24.24 -18.19
CA ILE A 254 24.65 -24.73 -18.87
C ILE A 254 25.32 -25.72 -17.91
N GLY A 255 25.07 -27.02 -18.15
CA GLY A 255 25.43 -28.08 -17.21
C GLY A 255 24.72 -27.91 -15.87
N ARG A 256 25.48 -27.82 -14.77
CA ARG A 256 24.93 -27.59 -13.41
C ARG A 256 24.74 -26.11 -13.06
N LYS A 257 25.23 -25.19 -13.88
CA LYS A 257 25.18 -23.75 -13.62
C LYS A 257 24.01 -23.12 -14.37
N GLN A 258 23.29 -22.21 -13.72
CA GLN A 258 22.34 -21.34 -14.36
C GLN A 258 23.07 -20.09 -14.86
N VAL A 259 22.66 -19.61 -16.03
CA VAL A 259 23.16 -18.35 -16.62
C VAL A 259 21.95 -17.49 -16.93
N ILE A 260 22.01 -16.25 -16.46
CA ILE A 260 21.01 -15.21 -16.71
C ILE A 260 21.64 -14.26 -17.73
N ARG A 261 21.08 -14.20 -18.94
CA ARG A 261 21.57 -13.35 -20.02
C ARG A 261 20.79 -12.03 -20.05
N LEU A 262 21.53 -10.92 -20.00
CA LEU A 262 21.01 -9.57 -20.03
C LEU A 262 21.02 -8.99 -21.45
N THR A 263 20.08 -8.10 -21.78
CA THR A 263 20.14 -7.30 -23.01
C THR A 263 21.36 -6.36 -23.01
N PRO A 264 21.79 -5.86 -24.18
CA PRO A 264 22.75 -4.76 -24.26
C PRO A 264 22.34 -3.55 -23.40
N LEU A 265 23.35 -2.79 -22.95
CA LEU A 265 23.11 -1.54 -22.22
C LEU A 265 22.35 -0.53 -23.09
N ASN A 266 21.42 0.21 -22.48
CA ASN A 266 20.66 1.31 -23.07
C ASN A 266 19.67 0.92 -24.19
N GLU A 267 19.28 -0.34 -24.30
CA GLU A 267 18.19 -0.74 -25.19
C GLU A 267 16.85 -0.51 -24.48
N PRO A 268 15.97 0.38 -24.96
CA PRO A 268 14.68 0.63 -24.34
C PRO A 268 13.74 -0.55 -24.58
N THR A 269 13.09 -1.03 -23.52
CA THR A 269 12.09 -2.09 -23.56
C THR A 269 10.81 -1.66 -22.84
N ALA A 270 9.69 -2.33 -23.11
CA ALA A 270 8.42 -2.02 -22.46
C ALA A 270 8.50 -2.29 -20.94
N GLU A 271 9.13 -3.40 -20.55
CA GLU A 271 9.38 -3.78 -19.17
C GLU A 271 10.30 -2.78 -18.46
N GLY A 272 11.37 -2.33 -19.11
CA GLY A 272 12.26 -1.30 -18.59
C GLY A 272 11.55 0.04 -18.39
N ALA A 273 10.66 0.44 -19.31
CA ALA A 273 9.85 1.66 -19.19
C ALA A 273 8.83 1.55 -18.03
N HIS A 274 8.20 0.39 -17.87
CA HIS A 274 7.32 0.12 -16.73
C HIS A 274 8.07 0.20 -15.39
N LEU A 275 9.26 -0.41 -15.29
CA LEU A 275 10.12 -0.33 -14.10
C LEU A 275 10.57 1.10 -13.80
N ALA A 276 10.96 1.87 -14.83
CA ALA A 276 11.29 3.29 -14.67
C ALA A 276 10.11 4.10 -14.12
N SER A 277 8.90 3.82 -14.62
CA SER A 277 7.67 4.43 -14.09
C SER A 277 7.42 4.05 -12.63
N MET A 278 7.61 2.78 -12.25
CA MET A 278 7.52 2.35 -10.83
C MET A 278 8.55 3.04 -9.94
N PHE A 279 9.77 3.24 -10.43
CA PHE A 279 10.81 3.95 -9.68
C PHE A 279 10.47 5.43 -9.53
N ALA A 280 10.00 6.09 -10.59
CA ALA A 280 9.57 7.48 -10.52
C ALA A 280 8.43 7.65 -9.51
N TYR A 281 7.53 6.68 -9.42
CA TYR A 281 6.45 6.65 -8.43
C TYR A 281 6.96 6.47 -6.99
N ALA A 282 7.90 5.53 -6.77
CA ALA A 282 8.40 5.21 -5.44
C ALA A 282 9.44 6.22 -4.92
N CYS A 283 10.20 6.85 -5.81
CA CYS A 283 11.29 7.75 -5.50
C CYS A 283 10.87 9.21 -5.69
N GLU A 284 9.92 9.68 -4.87
CA GLU A 284 9.48 11.07 -4.92
C GLU A 284 10.68 12.03 -4.75
N PRO A 285 10.69 13.20 -5.44
CA PRO A 285 11.87 14.06 -5.50
C PRO A 285 12.45 14.44 -4.12
N PHE A 286 11.59 14.53 -3.11
CA PHE A 286 11.97 14.88 -1.76
C PHE A 286 12.60 13.73 -0.94
N TYR A 287 12.65 12.50 -1.47
CA TYR A 287 13.44 11.39 -0.89
C TYR A 287 14.87 11.28 -1.43
N LYS A 288 15.26 12.13 -2.39
CA LYS A 288 16.53 11.97 -3.11
C LYS A 288 17.75 11.80 -2.19
N ASP A 289 17.85 12.59 -1.14
CA ASP A 289 19.00 12.54 -0.24
C ASP A 289 19.00 11.23 0.56
N LEU A 290 17.84 10.85 1.10
CA LEU A 290 17.63 9.61 1.86
C LEU A 290 17.92 8.35 1.03
N LEU A 291 17.49 8.34 -0.24
CA LEU A 291 17.65 7.18 -1.12
C LEU A 291 19.10 6.95 -1.58
N ASN A 292 19.96 7.96 -1.42
CA ASN A 292 21.37 7.92 -1.80
C ASN A 292 22.32 7.83 -0.60
N GLU A 293 21.79 7.74 0.63
CA GLU A 293 22.59 7.55 1.83
C GLU A 293 23.28 6.17 1.79
N PRO A 294 24.60 6.07 2.01
CA PRO A 294 25.31 4.79 2.09
C PRO A 294 24.94 4.00 3.35
N ILE A 295 24.62 2.71 3.18
CA ILE A 295 24.13 1.84 4.25
C ILE A 295 25.10 0.69 4.49
N LEU A 296 25.62 0.60 5.72
CA LEU A 296 26.67 -0.36 6.07
C LEU A 296 26.22 -1.83 5.87
N THR A 297 25.00 -2.18 6.25
CA THR A 297 24.44 -3.53 6.11
C THR A 297 24.26 -3.95 4.65
N LEU A 298 24.21 -2.99 3.73
CA LEU A 298 24.19 -3.21 2.29
C LEU A 298 25.59 -3.10 1.66
N ALA A 299 26.66 -3.33 2.43
CA ALA A 299 28.04 -3.17 2.01
C ALA A 299 28.33 -1.77 1.41
N ASN A 300 27.87 -0.74 2.13
CA ASN A 300 27.91 0.68 1.74
C ASN A 300 27.16 0.96 0.42
N GLY A 301 26.15 0.16 0.12
CA GLY A 301 25.20 0.43 -0.96
C GLY A 301 24.06 1.34 -0.51
N THR A 302 23.24 1.79 -1.46
CA THR A 302 22.11 2.71 -1.21
C THR A 302 20.75 2.07 -1.48
N ILE A 303 19.65 2.72 -1.05
CA ILE A 303 18.29 2.27 -1.41
C ILE A 303 18.07 2.33 -2.92
N ASN A 304 18.61 3.34 -3.61
CA ASN A 304 18.54 3.42 -5.07
C ASN A 304 19.22 2.23 -5.76
N GLU A 305 20.37 1.79 -5.26
CA GLU A 305 21.01 0.57 -5.78
C GLU A 305 20.21 -0.69 -5.44
N LEU A 306 19.66 -0.78 -4.21
CA LEU A 306 18.80 -1.89 -3.80
C LEU A 306 17.54 -2.00 -4.68
N LEU A 307 16.90 -0.88 -5.01
CA LEU A 307 15.77 -0.82 -5.93
C LEU A 307 16.16 -1.39 -7.30
N ARG A 308 17.33 -1.02 -7.85
CA ARG A 308 17.82 -1.56 -9.13
C ARG A 308 18.11 -3.07 -9.04
N ALA A 309 18.64 -3.54 -7.91
CA ALA A 309 18.82 -4.98 -7.68
C ALA A 309 17.46 -5.71 -7.61
N TRP A 310 16.45 -5.11 -6.98
CA TRP A 310 15.08 -5.60 -6.97
C TRP A 310 14.47 -5.65 -8.39
N ALA A 311 14.74 -4.67 -9.25
CA ALA A 311 14.30 -4.71 -10.64
C ALA A 311 14.87 -5.93 -11.39
N VAL A 312 16.13 -6.31 -11.15
CA VAL A 312 16.72 -7.55 -11.72
C VAL A 312 15.96 -8.79 -11.24
N VAL A 313 15.56 -8.83 -9.97
CA VAL A 313 14.74 -9.93 -9.41
C VAL A 313 13.37 -10.00 -10.09
N VAL A 314 12.69 -8.87 -10.24
CA VAL A 314 11.38 -8.77 -10.91
C VAL A 314 11.47 -9.24 -12.36
N LEU A 315 12.48 -8.79 -13.11
CA LEU A 315 12.66 -9.20 -14.50
C LEU A 315 12.95 -10.69 -14.61
N CYS A 316 13.78 -11.25 -13.72
CA CYS A 316 14.01 -12.70 -13.67
C CYS A 316 12.72 -13.48 -13.37
N ALA A 317 11.93 -13.01 -12.41
CA ALA A 317 10.65 -13.62 -12.07
C ALA A 317 9.66 -13.55 -13.24
N ASN A 318 9.60 -12.41 -13.95
CA ASN A 318 8.79 -12.24 -15.14
C ASN A 318 9.21 -13.20 -16.26
N THR A 319 10.51 -13.37 -16.54
CA THR A 319 11.00 -14.34 -17.52
C THR A 319 10.58 -15.77 -17.16
N LEU A 320 10.72 -16.18 -15.90
CA LEU A 320 10.30 -17.51 -15.43
C LEU A 320 8.78 -17.69 -15.54
N ARG A 321 8.00 -16.66 -15.21
CA ARG A 321 6.54 -16.63 -15.33
C ARG A 321 6.10 -16.81 -16.78
N THR A 322 6.66 -16.03 -17.70
CA THR A 322 6.35 -16.11 -19.14
C THR A 322 6.74 -17.46 -19.73
N GLN A 323 7.86 -18.05 -19.31
CA GLN A 323 8.24 -19.41 -19.71
C GLN A 323 7.21 -20.46 -19.28
N LEU A 324 6.62 -20.30 -18.09
CA LEU A 324 5.55 -21.18 -17.62
C LEU A 324 4.24 -20.95 -18.37
N GLU A 325 3.83 -19.71 -18.61
CA GLU A 325 2.60 -19.41 -19.36
C GLU A 325 2.65 -19.91 -20.81
N ASN A 326 3.83 -19.86 -21.44
CA ASN A 326 4.03 -20.32 -22.81
C ASN A 326 4.22 -21.84 -22.93
N ALA A 327 4.47 -22.53 -21.81
CA ALA A 327 4.52 -23.97 -21.83
C ALA A 327 3.08 -24.50 -22.00
N SER A 328 2.77 -25.03 -23.19
CA SER A 328 1.51 -25.73 -23.42
C SER A 328 1.44 -26.95 -22.51
N PHE A 329 0.77 -26.80 -21.37
CA PHE A 329 0.44 -27.94 -20.52
C PHE A 329 -0.74 -28.65 -21.16
N SER A 330 -0.61 -29.94 -21.45
CA SER A 330 -1.77 -30.81 -21.61
C SER A 330 -2.65 -30.56 -20.38
N ALA A 331 -3.85 -30.02 -20.60
CA ALA A 331 -4.78 -29.58 -19.55
C ALA A 331 -4.60 -30.43 -18.30
N ASP A 332 -4.08 -29.80 -17.24
CA ASP A 332 -3.82 -30.33 -15.89
C ASP A 332 -4.02 -31.84 -15.80
N SER A 333 -2.98 -32.65 -16.06
CA SER A 333 -3.09 -34.10 -15.90
C SER A 333 -3.69 -34.41 -14.52
N ASP A 334 -4.55 -35.43 -14.41
CA ASP A 334 -5.26 -35.78 -13.16
C ASP A 334 -4.36 -35.94 -11.93
N ASN A 335 -3.04 -36.09 -12.08
CA ASN A 335 -2.07 -36.14 -10.99
C ASN A 335 -1.34 -34.80 -10.76
N PRO A 336 -1.65 -34.06 -9.68
CA PRO A 336 -0.97 -32.82 -9.28
C PRO A 336 0.56 -32.95 -9.14
N ASN A 337 1.06 -34.13 -8.79
CA ASN A 337 2.50 -34.37 -8.61
C ASN A 337 3.30 -34.20 -9.91
N SER A 338 2.66 -34.25 -11.09
CA SER A 338 3.33 -34.17 -12.38
C SER A 338 3.55 -32.71 -12.86
N TRP A 339 2.69 -31.79 -12.40
CA TRP A 339 2.57 -30.44 -12.96
C TRP A 339 2.72 -29.33 -11.92
N LEU A 340 2.20 -29.50 -10.70
CA LEU A 340 2.23 -28.45 -9.69
C LEU A 340 3.67 -28.07 -9.27
N PRO A 341 4.63 -29.01 -9.10
CA PRO A 341 6.04 -28.65 -8.86
C PRO A 341 6.68 -27.68 -9.86
N ARG A 342 6.16 -27.61 -11.09
CA ARG A 342 6.69 -26.72 -12.14
C ARG A 342 6.42 -25.25 -11.83
N HIS A 343 5.39 -24.97 -11.03
CA HIS A 343 5.03 -23.62 -10.58
C HIS A 343 5.98 -23.06 -9.51
N ALA A 344 6.97 -23.82 -9.06
CA ALA A 344 8.09 -23.33 -8.24
C ALA A 344 9.41 -23.31 -9.05
N PRO A 345 9.52 -22.44 -10.08
CA PRO A 345 10.79 -22.25 -10.78
C PRO A 345 11.81 -21.63 -9.84
N VAL A 346 13.09 -21.87 -10.12
CA VAL A 346 14.17 -21.53 -9.20
C VAL A 346 15.31 -20.78 -9.87
N LEU A 347 15.96 -19.94 -9.07
CA LEU A 347 17.13 -19.16 -9.41
C LEU A 347 18.31 -19.64 -8.55
N GLN A 348 19.47 -19.85 -9.16
CA GLN A 348 20.71 -20.04 -8.43
C GLN A 348 21.18 -18.69 -7.89
N ARG A 349 21.49 -18.63 -6.59
CA ARG A 349 21.90 -17.39 -5.93
C ARG A 349 23.14 -16.79 -6.60
N ASP A 350 24.15 -17.59 -6.93
CA ASP A 350 25.34 -17.11 -7.65
C ASP A 350 25.02 -16.50 -9.03
N ALA A 351 24.07 -17.08 -9.77
CA ALA A 351 23.67 -16.58 -11.08
C ALA A 351 22.95 -15.24 -10.96
N LEU A 352 22.06 -15.12 -9.98
CA LEU A 352 21.32 -13.88 -9.69
C LEU A 352 22.25 -12.78 -9.16
N THR A 353 23.19 -13.10 -8.26
CA THR A 353 24.21 -12.16 -7.79
C THR A 353 25.05 -11.61 -8.95
N ARG A 354 25.47 -12.48 -9.90
CA ARG A 354 26.20 -12.03 -11.09
C ARG A 354 25.35 -11.14 -11.98
N ALA A 355 24.08 -11.46 -12.19
CA ALA A 355 23.17 -10.59 -12.94
C ALA A 355 23.04 -9.20 -12.31
N ILE A 356 22.99 -9.12 -10.97
CA ILE A 356 22.98 -7.83 -10.25
C ILE A 356 24.32 -7.09 -10.43
N VAL A 357 25.46 -7.78 -10.30
CA VAL A 357 26.79 -7.20 -10.59
C VAL A 357 26.84 -6.59 -11.99
N ASP A 358 26.44 -7.36 -12.99
CA ASP A 358 26.50 -6.97 -14.40
C ASP A 358 25.48 -5.88 -14.77
N SER A 359 24.35 -5.80 -14.05
CA SER A 359 23.32 -4.79 -14.29
C SER A 359 23.61 -3.47 -13.58
N LEU A 360 24.19 -3.49 -12.38
CA LEU A 360 24.44 -2.30 -11.57
C LEU A 360 25.89 -1.79 -11.70
N SER A 361 26.77 -2.54 -12.37
CA SER A 361 28.22 -2.31 -12.38
C SER A 361 28.80 -2.20 -10.96
N THR A 362 28.37 -3.11 -10.08
CA THR A 362 28.73 -3.10 -8.65
C THR A 362 29.64 -4.28 -8.27
N THR A 363 30.02 -4.38 -7.00
CA THR A 363 30.88 -5.47 -6.51
C THR A 363 30.07 -6.70 -6.11
N TYR A 364 30.67 -7.89 -6.21
CA TYR A 364 30.02 -9.13 -5.79
C TYR A 364 29.54 -9.12 -4.32
N PRO A 365 30.34 -8.63 -3.33
CA PRO A 365 29.88 -8.51 -1.96
C PRO A 365 28.64 -7.61 -1.82
N ARG A 366 28.60 -6.48 -2.53
CA ARG A 366 27.45 -5.56 -2.50
C ARG A 366 26.21 -6.19 -3.12
N ALA A 367 26.34 -6.79 -4.31
CA ALA A 367 25.24 -7.51 -4.95
C ALA A 367 24.70 -8.66 -4.08
N SER A 368 25.60 -9.38 -3.39
CA SER A 368 25.21 -10.44 -2.46
C SER A 368 24.47 -9.90 -1.24
N ALA A 369 24.85 -8.72 -0.72
CA ALA A 369 24.15 -8.06 0.38
C ALA A 369 22.73 -7.63 -0.03
N PHE A 370 22.56 -7.08 -1.24
CA PHE A 370 21.23 -6.77 -1.77
C PHE A 370 20.37 -8.02 -1.91
N LEU A 371 20.92 -9.09 -2.48
CA LEU A 371 20.17 -10.34 -2.66
C LEU A 371 19.78 -10.97 -1.32
N GLU A 372 20.67 -10.90 -0.33
CA GLU A 372 20.39 -11.38 1.02
C GLU A 372 19.30 -10.58 1.71
N PHE A 373 19.29 -9.25 1.51
CA PHE A 373 18.24 -8.37 2.02
C PHE A 373 16.88 -8.66 1.38
N LEU A 374 16.85 -8.95 0.07
CA LEU A 374 15.63 -9.29 -0.68
C LEU A 374 15.14 -10.74 -0.44
N THR A 375 15.83 -11.53 0.39
CA THR A 375 15.47 -12.91 0.69
C THR A 375 14.67 -13.00 2.00
N PHE A 376 13.50 -13.62 1.94
CA PHE A 376 12.63 -13.85 3.08
C PHE A 376 13.16 -15.01 3.93
N LYS A 377 13.44 -14.71 5.20
CA LYS A 377 13.98 -15.65 6.20
C LYS A 377 12.96 -15.99 7.28
N GLY A 378 11.78 -15.39 7.24
CA GLY A 378 10.76 -15.56 8.28
C GLY A 378 11.12 -14.92 9.62
N THR A 379 12.07 -13.97 9.64
CA THR A 379 12.45 -13.23 10.85
C THR A 379 11.43 -12.13 11.16
N GLU A 380 11.47 -11.59 12.38
CA GLU A 380 10.64 -10.46 12.77
C GLU A 380 10.88 -9.25 11.84
N GLY A 381 9.80 -8.53 11.53
CA GLY A 381 9.83 -7.36 10.64
C GLY A 381 9.94 -7.65 9.14
N GLN A 382 10.15 -8.90 8.71
CA GLN A 382 10.12 -9.27 7.29
C GLN A 382 8.70 -9.61 6.80
N GLU A 383 8.44 -9.29 5.53
CA GLU A 383 7.23 -9.64 4.80
C GLU A 383 7.56 -10.02 3.35
N LEU A 384 6.79 -10.92 2.74
CA LEU A 384 7.04 -11.40 1.37
C LEU A 384 6.96 -10.28 0.33
N TRP A 385 6.14 -9.24 0.57
CA TRP A 385 6.06 -8.07 -0.30
C TRP A 385 7.37 -7.30 -0.41
N ALA A 386 8.13 -7.21 0.70
CA ALA A 386 9.42 -6.52 0.76
C ALA A 386 10.60 -7.46 0.45
N GLN A 387 10.43 -8.76 0.67
CA GLN A 387 11.43 -9.81 0.42
C GLN A 387 10.86 -10.88 -0.53
N PRO A 388 10.87 -10.64 -1.85
CA PRO A 388 10.13 -11.46 -2.81
C PRO A 388 10.71 -12.86 -3.08
N LEU A 389 11.87 -13.19 -2.50
CA LEU A 389 12.60 -14.43 -2.73
C LEU A 389 12.53 -15.36 -1.52
N VAL A 390 12.11 -16.60 -1.74
CA VAL A 390 12.10 -17.65 -0.72
C VAL A 390 13.32 -18.55 -0.91
N PRO A 391 14.11 -18.82 0.14
CA PRO A 391 15.19 -19.79 0.06
C PRO A 391 14.60 -21.20 0.03
N VAL A 392 14.84 -21.94 -1.06
CA VAL A 392 14.28 -23.29 -1.26
C VAL A 392 15.36 -24.37 -1.38
N GLY A 393 16.61 -24.00 -1.08
CA GLY A 393 17.79 -24.84 -1.04
C GLY A 393 19.03 -24.00 -0.69
N ASP A 394 20.16 -24.64 -0.38
CA ASP A 394 21.38 -23.95 0.09
C ASP A 394 21.85 -22.81 -0.83
N ASN A 395 21.76 -23.00 -2.15
CA ASN A 395 22.16 -21.99 -3.15
C ASN A 395 21.03 -21.68 -4.13
N VAL A 396 19.78 -21.88 -3.70
CA VAL A 396 18.60 -21.87 -4.58
C VAL A 396 17.49 -21.02 -3.97
N LEU A 397 17.02 -20.05 -4.75
CA LEU A 397 15.94 -19.13 -4.40
C LEU A 397 14.75 -19.35 -5.33
N ALA A 398 13.54 -19.11 -4.87
CA ALA A 398 12.35 -19.12 -5.69
C ALA A 398 11.58 -17.80 -5.53
N PRO A 399 11.23 -17.11 -6.64
CA PRO A 399 10.42 -15.91 -6.56
C PRO A 399 8.95 -16.27 -6.32
N ILE A 400 8.27 -15.44 -5.52
CA ILE A 400 6.81 -15.40 -5.47
C ILE A 400 6.32 -14.45 -6.57
N PHE A 401 5.53 -14.95 -7.52
CA PHE A 401 5.15 -14.14 -8.68
C PHE A 401 4.24 -12.97 -8.32
N ALA A 402 3.27 -13.19 -7.44
CA ALA A 402 2.34 -12.16 -6.99
C ALA A 402 3.05 -10.89 -6.51
N VAL A 403 4.06 -11.04 -5.64
CA VAL A 403 4.81 -9.90 -5.07
C VAL A 403 5.75 -9.23 -6.08
N THR A 404 6.23 -9.96 -7.09
CA THR A 404 7.07 -9.38 -8.15
C THR A 404 6.26 -8.72 -9.27
N SER A 405 4.99 -9.11 -9.45
CA SER A 405 4.15 -8.59 -10.55
C SER A 405 3.28 -7.39 -10.14
N HIS A 406 2.83 -7.31 -8.88
CA HIS A 406 1.97 -6.23 -8.41
C HIS A 406 2.46 -5.59 -7.10
N PRO A 407 3.73 -5.12 -7.02
CA PRO A 407 4.25 -4.48 -5.83
C PRO A 407 3.70 -3.06 -5.67
N ASN A 408 3.31 -2.66 -4.45
CA ASN A 408 3.26 -1.25 -4.09
C ASN A 408 4.69 -0.79 -3.76
N LEU A 409 5.43 -0.32 -4.77
CA LEU A 409 6.86 -0.02 -4.60
C LEU A 409 7.11 1.13 -3.61
N ARG A 410 6.19 2.09 -3.48
CA ARG A 410 6.26 3.17 -2.46
C ARG A 410 6.21 2.59 -1.04
N ARG A 411 5.27 1.66 -0.77
CA ARG A 411 5.24 0.91 0.51
C ARG A 411 6.53 0.11 0.72
N VAL A 412 6.99 -0.59 -0.31
CA VAL A 412 8.20 -1.42 -0.21
C VAL A 412 9.41 -0.58 0.18
N VAL A 413 9.59 0.61 -0.41
CA VAL A 413 10.63 1.56 -0.01
C VAL A 413 10.46 1.99 1.44
N ASP A 414 9.25 2.35 1.88
CA ASP A 414 8.99 2.73 3.28
C ASP A 414 9.34 1.60 4.27
N VAL A 415 9.04 0.35 3.92
CA VAL A 415 9.41 -0.84 4.71
C VAL A 415 10.92 -1.00 4.76
N TRP A 416 11.62 -0.84 3.65
CA TRP A 416 13.08 -0.94 3.60
C TRP A 416 13.76 0.17 4.41
N LEU A 417 13.28 1.42 4.31
CA LEU A 417 13.79 2.53 5.12
C LEU A 417 13.70 2.21 6.61
N ARG A 418 12.58 1.62 7.06
CA ARG A 418 12.39 1.17 8.45
C ARG A 418 13.32 0.00 8.81
N GLN A 419 13.38 -1.04 7.98
CA GLN A 419 14.23 -2.22 8.21
C GLN A 419 15.73 -1.87 8.26
N LEU A 420 16.12 -0.79 7.58
CA LEU A 420 17.50 -0.30 7.51
C LEU A 420 17.77 0.83 8.52
N ASN A 421 16.81 1.17 9.38
CA ASN A 421 16.90 2.18 10.44
C ASN A 421 17.29 3.59 9.95
N LEU A 422 16.77 4.01 8.79
CA LEU A 422 16.97 5.36 8.27
C LEU A 422 16.01 6.36 8.94
N ASP A 423 16.48 7.59 9.18
CA ASP A 423 15.69 8.63 9.84
C ASP A 423 14.60 9.20 8.93
N LEU A 424 13.36 8.79 9.20
CA LEU A 424 12.18 9.25 8.48
C LEU A 424 11.78 10.70 8.82
N GLY A 425 12.30 11.30 9.90
CA GLY A 425 11.96 12.67 10.32
C GLY A 425 12.36 13.72 9.28
N SER A 426 13.45 13.48 8.55
CA SER A 426 13.91 14.32 7.44
C SER A 426 12.89 14.49 6.31
N ARG A 427 11.94 13.56 6.16
CA ARG A 427 10.90 13.58 5.10
C ARG A 427 9.92 14.72 5.24
N GLY A 428 9.57 15.10 6.48
CA GLY A 428 8.57 16.15 6.75
C GLY A 428 8.99 17.50 6.16
N LEU A 429 10.18 17.97 6.53
CA LEU A 429 10.72 19.24 6.04
C LEU A 429 10.92 19.25 4.52
N ALA A 430 11.33 18.11 3.95
CA ALA A 430 11.51 17.97 2.51
C ALA A 430 10.17 18.02 1.76
N PHE A 431 9.13 17.38 2.31
CA PHE A 431 7.76 17.43 1.79
C PHE A 431 7.17 18.83 1.84
N GLU A 432 7.29 19.55 2.96
CA GLU A 432 6.79 20.93 3.08
C GLU A 432 7.42 21.87 2.04
N ARG A 433 8.73 21.74 1.83
CA ARG A 433 9.46 22.53 0.83
C ARG A 433 8.97 22.24 -0.58
N GLU A 434 8.77 20.97 -0.91
CA GLU A 434 8.27 20.57 -2.23
C GLU A 434 6.82 21.04 -2.44
N LEU A 435 5.97 20.94 -1.42
CA LEU A 435 4.59 21.41 -1.44
C LEU A 435 4.52 22.91 -1.77
N ARG A 436 5.29 23.74 -1.05
CA ARG A 436 5.39 25.18 -1.31
C ARG A 436 5.91 25.47 -2.73
N ALA A 437 6.95 24.76 -3.16
CA ALA A 437 7.51 24.92 -4.50
C ALA A 437 6.51 24.53 -5.61
N ARG A 438 5.70 23.49 -5.40
CA ARG A 438 4.66 23.09 -6.35
C ARG A 438 3.58 24.16 -6.47
N ILE A 439 3.02 24.63 -5.36
CA ILE A 439 1.99 25.69 -5.36
C ILE A 439 2.52 26.95 -6.06
N GLN A 440 3.77 27.34 -5.76
CA GLN A 440 4.40 28.48 -6.41
C GLN A 440 4.49 28.30 -7.94
N ARG A 441 4.81 27.09 -8.42
CA ARG A 441 4.84 26.78 -9.86
C ARG A 441 3.44 26.87 -10.49
N GLU A 442 2.40 26.36 -9.82
CA GLU A 442 1.02 26.43 -10.32
C GLU A 442 0.51 27.88 -10.36
N ILE A 443 0.76 28.67 -9.32
CA ILE A 443 0.44 30.11 -9.29
C ILE A 443 1.13 30.86 -10.44
N ILE A 444 2.43 30.64 -10.66
CA ILE A 444 3.19 31.31 -11.74
C ILE A 444 2.63 30.94 -13.12
N ARG A 445 2.20 29.70 -13.31
CA ARG A 445 1.66 29.22 -14.58
C ARG A 445 0.24 29.70 -14.84
N SER A 446 -0.53 29.99 -13.79
CA SER A 446 -1.92 30.40 -13.90
C SER A 446 -2.06 31.90 -14.19
N PRO A 447 -2.66 32.28 -15.34
CA PRO A 447 -2.93 33.69 -15.62
C PRO A 447 -3.99 34.29 -14.68
N LEU A 448 -4.78 33.45 -14.01
CA LEU A 448 -5.90 33.84 -13.14
C LEU A 448 -5.45 34.17 -11.70
N LEU A 449 -4.27 33.68 -11.30
CA LEU A 449 -3.75 33.78 -9.93
C LEU A 449 -2.50 34.65 -9.82
N LYS A 450 -2.25 35.56 -10.76
CA LYS A 450 -1.05 36.40 -10.79
C LYS A 450 -0.78 37.18 -9.49
N GLU A 451 -1.85 37.53 -8.77
CA GLU A 451 -1.79 38.27 -7.50
C GLU A 451 -1.72 37.36 -6.27
N ALA A 452 -1.96 36.06 -6.44
CA ALA A 452 -1.82 35.09 -5.36
C ALA A 452 -0.35 34.93 -4.96
N LYS A 453 -0.10 34.69 -3.67
CA LYS A 453 1.24 34.55 -3.11
C LYS A 453 1.31 33.34 -2.22
N VAL A 454 2.40 32.59 -2.27
CA VAL A 454 2.72 31.54 -1.29
C VAL A 454 4.03 31.89 -0.61
N LEU A 455 4.12 31.67 0.70
CA LEU A 455 5.38 31.84 1.40
C LEU A 455 6.35 30.72 1.04
N ASN A 456 7.60 31.09 0.72
CA ASN A 456 8.64 30.13 0.36
C ASN A 456 9.14 29.28 1.55
N THR A 457 8.87 29.73 2.78
CA THR A 457 9.21 29.07 4.04
C THR A 457 7.98 28.94 4.93
N GLY A 458 8.04 28.03 5.91
CA GLY A 458 7.08 28.04 7.01
C GLY A 458 7.08 29.39 7.73
N LEU A 459 5.93 29.78 8.26
CA LEU A 459 5.75 31.04 8.97
C LEU A 459 5.83 30.82 10.47
N LYS A 460 6.85 31.41 11.09
CA LYS A 460 6.88 31.60 12.55
C LYS A 460 6.09 32.85 12.91
N PHE A 461 5.04 32.66 13.71
CA PHE A 461 4.15 33.71 14.19
C PHE A 461 4.12 33.68 15.71
N ARG A 462 4.57 34.76 16.34
CA ARG A 462 4.57 34.93 17.79
C ARG A 462 3.62 36.06 18.16
N PRO A 463 2.36 35.75 18.52
CA PRO A 463 1.42 36.78 18.97
C PRO A 463 1.81 37.31 20.37
N PRO A 464 1.42 38.54 20.72
CA PRO A 464 1.51 39.03 22.10
C PRO A 464 0.74 38.10 23.05
N ASP A 465 1.35 37.73 24.18
CA ASP A 465 0.77 36.87 25.22
C ASP A 465 0.31 35.47 24.77
N PHE A 466 0.75 35.03 23.59
CA PHE A 466 0.46 33.71 23.06
C PHE A 466 1.75 32.94 22.78
N ARG A 467 1.65 31.61 22.63
CA ARG A 467 2.81 30.81 22.24
C ARG A 467 3.23 31.09 20.80
N GLU A 468 4.51 30.86 20.50
CA GLU A 468 4.98 30.86 19.12
C GLU A 468 4.34 29.71 18.35
N GLU A 469 3.80 30.03 17.17
CA GLU A 469 3.25 29.10 16.21
C GLU A 469 4.18 29.00 15.01
N GLU A 470 4.37 27.79 14.50
CA GLU A 470 4.98 27.54 13.20
C GLU A 470 3.91 27.03 12.25
N ILE A 471 3.74 27.63 11.07
CA ILE A 471 2.72 27.25 10.09
C ILE A 471 3.43 26.80 8.81
N ASP A 472 3.17 25.58 8.38
CA ASP A 472 3.95 24.91 7.35
C ASP A 472 3.72 25.52 5.95
N LEU A 473 2.48 25.96 5.70
CA LEU A 473 2.05 26.57 4.45
C LEU A 473 1.15 27.78 4.71
N VAL A 474 1.45 28.90 4.03
CA VAL A 474 0.59 30.09 3.99
C VAL A 474 0.44 30.52 2.53
N VAL A 475 -0.80 30.56 2.05
CA VAL A 475 -1.13 31.03 0.70
C VAL A 475 -2.16 32.16 0.79
N ILE A 476 -1.95 33.24 0.05
CA ILE A 476 -2.84 34.39 -0.06
C ILE A 476 -3.49 34.36 -1.44
N VAL A 477 -4.82 34.37 -1.48
CA VAL A 477 -5.64 34.39 -2.70
C VAL A 477 -6.70 35.49 -2.51
N GLY A 478 -6.47 36.68 -3.06
CA GLY A 478 -7.36 37.82 -2.85
C GLY A 478 -7.46 38.20 -1.36
N ASP A 479 -8.66 38.12 -0.79
CA ASP A 479 -8.93 38.36 0.63
C ASP A 479 -8.76 37.10 1.50
N LEU A 480 -8.50 35.94 0.90
CA LEU A 480 -8.39 34.66 1.59
C LEU A 480 -6.94 34.32 1.95
N VAL A 481 -6.74 33.93 3.21
CA VAL A 481 -5.50 33.32 3.70
C VAL A 481 -5.74 31.85 3.99
N ILE A 482 -5.13 30.99 3.18
CA ILE A 482 -5.12 29.54 3.39
C ILE A 482 -3.94 29.20 4.30
N LEU A 483 -4.23 28.55 5.42
CA LEU A 483 -3.25 28.07 6.38
C LEU A 483 -3.19 26.55 6.31
N GLY A 484 -2.02 25.99 6.00
CA GLY A 484 -1.83 24.56 5.85
C GLY A 484 -1.00 23.94 6.96
N GLU A 485 -1.46 22.79 7.46
CA GLU A 485 -0.66 21.83 8.23
C GLU A 485 -0.29 20.66 7.31
N ALA A 486 1.00 20.49 7.01
CA ALA A 486 1.46 19.44 6.11
C ALA A 486 1.92 18.22 6.92
N LYS A 487 1.40 17.04 6.61
CA LYS A 487 1.84 15.78 7.22
C LYS A 487 2.40 14.84 6.17
N CYS A 488 3.67 14.50 6.34
CA CYS A 488 4.32 13.42 5.59
C CYS A 488 4.32 12.16 6.47
N SER A 489 3.58 11.14 6.07
CA SER A 489 3.52 9.86 6.78
C SER A 489 3.70 8.68 5.83
N VAL A 490 3.94 7.51 6.41
CA VAL A 490 3.99 6.24 5.67
C VAL A 490 2.55 5.81 5.39
N THR A 491 2.28 5.42 4.14
CA THR A 491 0.94 4.97 3.75
C THR A 491 0.53 3.75 4.58
N PRO A 492 -0.60 3.82 5.32
CA PRO A 492 -1.02 2.73 6.18
C PRO A 492 -1.54 1.54 5.37
N THR A 493 -1.26 0.34 5.86
CA THR A 493 -1.59 -0.91 5.17
C THR A 493 -2.19 -1.99 6.06
N GLU A 494 -2.07 -1.83 7.38
CA GLU A 494 -2.55 -2.75 8.40
C GLU A 494 -3.47 -1.99 9.37
N ALA A 495 -4.39 -2.69 10.04
CA ALA A 495 -5.36 -2.13 10.97
C ALA A 495 -4.74 -1.12 11.96
N LYS A 496 -3.66 -1.51 12.65
CA LYS A 496 -2.91 -0.64 13.58
C LYS A 496 -2.32 0.61 12.91
N GLN A 497 -1.86 0.48 11.67
CA GLN A 497 -1.30 1.61 10.92
C GLN A 497 -2.39 2.60 10.51
N TYR A 498 -3.58 2.12 10.12
CA TYR A 498 -4.73 2.98 9.85
C TYR A 498 -5.19 3.77 11.08
N ALA A 499 -5.23 3.13 12.26
CA ALA A 499 -5.55 3.82 13.50
C ALA A 499 -4.55 4.94 13.83
N ARG A 500 -3.25 4.68 13.70
CA ARG A 500 -2.19 5.70 13.87
C ARG A 500 -2.31 6.81 12.83
N HIS A 501 -2.62 6.47 11.58
CA HIS A 501 -2.82 7.47 10.52
C HIS A 501 -4.03 8.36 10.81
N ARG A 502 -5.13 7.78 11.31
CA ARG A 502 -6.31 8.52 11.81
C ARG A 502 -5.91 9.49 12.93
N GLU A 503 -5.12 9.06 13.91
CA GLU A 503 -4.63 9.94 14.98
C GLU A 503 -3.76 11.08 14.45
N ILE A 504 -2.90 10.83 13.45
CA ILE A 504 -2.11 11.89 12.78
C ILE A 504 -3.04 12.95 12.20
N VAL A 505 -4.10 12.54 11.49
CA VAL A 505 -5.08 13.46 10.90
C VAL A 505 -5.81 14.25 11.97
N ILE A 506 -6.36 13.60 13.01
CA ILE A 506 -7.06 14.27 14.11
C ILE A 506 -6.16 15.27 14.84
N ASN A 507 -4.89 14.90 15.08
CA ASN A 507 -3.93 15.80 15.71
C ASN A 507 -3.58 16.98 14.79
N ALA A 508 -3.46 16.76 13.48
CA ALA A 508 -3.21 17.82 12.50
C ALA A 508 -4.38 18.81 12.43
N THR A 509 -5.63 18.34 12.44
CA THR A 509 -6.81 19.23 12.45
C THR A 509 -6.85 20.08 13.72
N ALA A 510 -6.60 19.48 14.88
CA ALA A 510 -6.50 20.22 16.15
C ALA A 510 -5.35 21.24 16.13
N GLN A 511 -4.20 20.90 15.53
CA GLN A 511 -3.06 21.81 15.39
C GLN A 511 -3.40 23.02 14.53
N ILE A 512 -4.01 22.83 13.36
CA ILE A 512 -4.29 23.94 12.43
C ILE A 512 -5.46 24.81 12.90
N GLN A 513 -6.47 24.25 13.56
CA GLN A 513 -7.55 25.04 14.18
C GLN A 513 -6.99 26.01 15.22
N ARG A 514 -6.10 25.50 16.06
CA ARG A 514 -5.46 26.28 17.12
C ARG A 514 -4.51 27.36 16.56
N LYS A 515 -3.74 27.05 15.50
CA LYS A 515 -2.93 28.05 14.77
C LYS A 515 -3.81 29.14 14.14
N SER A 516 -4.94 28.74 13.55
CA SER A 516 -5.92 29.66 12.95
C SER A 516 -6.59 30.55 14.00
N LEU A 517 -6.90 30.00 15.18
CA LEU A 517 -7.44 30.76 16.30
C LEU A 517 -6.44 31.84 16.75
N ALA A 518 -5.16 31.50 16.90
CA ALA A 518 -4.12 32.46 17.26
C ALA A 518 -4.05 33.65 16.28
N ILE A 519 -4.17 33.39 14.98
CA ILE A 519 -4.19 34.44 13.96
C ILE A 519 -5.50 35.25 14.01
N SER A 520 -6.64 34.59 14.17
CA SER A 520 -7.94 35.25 14.23
C SER A 520 -8.08 36.17 15.45
N THR A 521 -7.43 35.84 16.57
CA THR A 521 -7.40 36.68 17.78
C THR A 521 -6.41 37.83 17.65
N HIS A 522 -5.31 37.65 16.91
CA HIS A 522 -4.21 38.63 16.79
C HIS A 522 -4.00 39.10 15.34
N ARG A 523 -5.08 39.43 14.63
CA ARG A 523 -5.08 39.74 13.18
C ARG A 523 -4.10 40.85 12.80
N THR A 524 -4.05 41.94 13.56
CA THR A 524 -3.13 43.07 13.30
C THR A 524 -1.66 42.65 13.42
N ALA A 525 -1.32 41.80 14.40
CA ALA A 525 0.03 41.29 14.55
C ALA A 525 0.40 40.38 13.37
N PHE A 526 -0.55 39.57 12.90
CA PHE A 526 -0.35 38.71 11.73
C PHE A 526 -0.14 39.53 10.45
N GLN A 527 -0.94 40.57 10.23
CA GLN A 527 -0.76 41.50 9.10
C GLN A 527 0.61 42.17 9.13
N LEU A 528 1.05 42.65 10.29
CA LEU A 528 2.37 43.25 10.45
C LEU A 528 3.47 42.24 10.09
N ARG A 529 3.33 41.00 10.57
CA ARG A 529 4.27 39.92 10.28
C ARG A 529 4.35 39.59 8.78
N LEU A 530 3.22 39.54 8.08
CA LEU A 530 3.21 39.34 6.64
C LEU A 530 3.78 40.55 5.88
N LYS A 531 3.54 41.77 6.37
CA LYS A 531 4.11 42.99 5.80
C LYS A 531 5.65 43.00 5.88
N GLU A 532 6.23 42.52 6.98
CA GLU A 532 7.68 42.32 7.12
C GLU A 532 8.24 41.34 6.07
N LEU A 533 7.40 40.41 5.58
CA LEU A 533 7.73 39.45 4.52
C LEU A 533 7.37 39.96 3.11
N GLY A 534 6.96 41.24 2.97
CA GLY A 534 6.62 41.86 1.69
C GLY A 534 5.20 41.52 1.18
N ILE A 535 4.30 41.10 2.06
CA ILE A 535 2.91 40.75 1.72
C ILE A 535 1.97 41.71 2.44
N GLU A 536 1.24 42.52 1.66
CA GLU A 536 0.14 43.33 2.17
C GLU A 536 -1.16 42.53 2.13
N LEU A 537 -1.94 42.62 3.21
CA LEU A 537 -3.17 41.87 3.41
C LEU A 537 -4.30 42.83 3.81
N PRO A 538 -5.53 42.70 3.27
CA PRO A 538 -6.67 43.54 3.67
C PRO A 538 -7.01 43.34 5.15
N ASN A 539 -7.73 44.28 5.76
CA ASN A 539 -8.09 44.23 7.18
C ASN A 539 -9.07 43.10 7.52
N ASP A 540 -9.98 42.82 6.59
CA ASP A 540 -11.11 41.91 6.71
C ASP A 540 -10.84 40.53 6.06
N PHE A 541 -9.57 40.11 5.96
CA PHE A 541 -9.19 38.83 5.35
C PHE A 541 -9.88 37.59 5.95
N ARG A 542 -10.20 36.60 5.13
CA ARG A 542 -10.74 35.31 5.59
C ARG A 542 -9.60 34.32 5.88
N ILE A 543 -9.82 33.40 6.80
CA ILE A 543 -8.85 32.34 7.14
C ILE A 543 -9.48 31.00 6.80
N LEU A 544 -8.77 30.19 6.03
CA LEU A 544 -9.15 28.82 5.70
C LEU A 544 -8.08 27.84 6.20
N PRO A 545 -8.30 27.14 7.32
CA PRO A 545 -7.42 26.06 7.75
C PRO A 545 -7.58 24.83 6.85
N VAL A 546 -6.47 24.18 6.51
CA VAL A 546 -6.45 22.95 5.72
C VAL A 546 -5.36 22.02 6.27
N VAL A 547 -5.64 20.72 6.30
CA VAL A 547 -4.62 19.68 6.49
C VAL A 547 -4.23 19.09 5.14
N ILE A 548 -2.94 19.00 4.86
CA ILE A 548 -2.39 18.47 3.60
C ILE A 548 -1.60 17.20 3.88
N MET A 549 -2.05 16.09 3.30
CA MET A 549 -1.41 14.79 3.37
C MET A 549 -0.53 14.54 2.14
N ASN A 550 0.56 13.78 2.31
CA ASN A 550 1.43 13.33 1.23
C ASN A 550 0.86 12.14 0.42
N ASP A 551 -0.25 11.55 0.85
CA ASP A 551 -0.99 10.53 0.13
C ASP A 551 -2.50 10.75 0.23
N ALA A 552 -3.28 9.96 -0.52
CA ALA A 552 -4.72 10.15 -0.59
C ALA A 552 -5.46 9.56 0.61
N ILE A 553 -4.84 8.71 1.45
CA ILE A 553 -5.53 8.01 2.54
C ILE A 553 -6.05 9.02 3.56
N HIS A 554 -7.31 8.86 3.98
CA HIS A 554 -8.04 9.81 4.84
C HIS A 554 -8.17 11.25 4.30
N SER A 555 -7.81 11.50 3.03
CA SER A 555 -8.02 12.77 2.35
C SER A 555 -9.34 12.77 1.56
N GLY A 556 -9.90 13.96 1.31
CA GLY A 556 -11.08 14.19 0.49
C GLY A 556 -12.35 14.58 1.26
N MET A 557 -12.32 14.58 2.59
CA MET A 557 -13.43 15.04 3.44
C MET A 557 -12.92 15.90 4.59
N ALA A 558 -13.81 16.69 5.19
CA ALA A 558 -13.50 17.44 6.39
C ALA A 558 -13.50 16.53 7.64
N VAL A 559 -12.55 16.76 8.55
CA VAL A 559 -12.48 16.14 9.89
C VAL A 559 -12.49 17.27 10.91
N ALA A 560 -13.43 17.23 11.86
CA ALA A 560 -13.67 18.32 12.81
C ALA A 560 -13.79 19.69 12.11
N ASP A 561 -14.58 19.76 11.04
CA ASP A 561 -14.79 20.96 10.21
C ASP A 561 -13.55 21.54 9.51
N VAL A 562 -12.42 20.84 9.50
CA VAL A 562 -11.22 21.20 8.74
C VAL A 562 -11.10 20.31 7.51
N PRO A 563 -11.01 20.87 6.29
CA PRO A 563 -10.67 20.12 5.10
C PRO A 563 -9.36 19.32 5.25
N VAL A 564 -9.42 18.01 4.99
CA VAL A 564 -8.25 17.14 4.87
C VAL A 564 -8.09 16.77 3.40
N ILE A 565 -7.00 17.18 2.79
CA ILE A 565 -6.77 17.01 1.34
C ILE A 565 -5.38 16.43 1.08
N ASP A 566 -5.20 15.86 -0.10
CA ASP A 566 -3.90 15.44 -0.61
C ASP A 566 -3.24 16.54 -1.47
N GLU A 567 -1.94 16.41 -1.71
CA GLU A 567 -1.15 17.33 -2.56
C GLU A 567 -1.79 17.53 -3.95
N HIS A 568 -2.40 16.49 -4.53
CA HIS A 568 -3.01 16.56 -5.85
C HIS A 568 -4.30 17.38 -5.83
N ILE A 569 -5.15 17.24 -4.79
CA ILE A 569 -6.33 18.10 -4.61
C ILE A 569 -5.93 19.58 -4.52
N LEU A 570 -4.90 19.88 -3.74
CA LEU A 570 -4.39 21.24 -3.61
C LEU A 570 -3.86 21.78 -4.94
N SER A 571 -3.07 20.97 -5.65
CA SER A 571 -2.51 21.35 -6.96
C SER A 571 -3.60 21.65 -7.98
N VAL A 572 -4.62 20.79 -8.06
CA VAL A 572 -5.75 20.95 -8.99
C VAL A 572 -6.51 22.25 -8.74
N PHE A 573 -6.71 22.62 -7.47
CA PHE A 573 -7.30 23.91 -7.13
C PHE A 573 -6.51 25.05 -7.77
N PHE A 574 -5.20 25.14 -7.52
CA PHE A 574 -4.35 26.23 -8.02
C PHE A 574 -4.14 26.20 -9.55
N THR A 575 -4.26 25.03 -10.19
CA THR A 575 -4.31 24.94 -11.65
C THR A 575 -5.58 25.61 -12.20
N GLY A 576 -6.69 25.63 -11.44
CA GLY A 576 -7.94 26.30 -11.79
C GLY A 576 -8.86 25.51 -12.72
N GLU A 577 -8.48 24.29 -13.10
CA GLU A 577 -9.28 23.38 -13.91
C GLU A 577 -9.13 21.92 -13.45
N ILE A 578 -10.22 21.16 -13.57
CA ILE A 578 -10.24 19.69 -13.42
C ILE A 578 -10.47 19.07 -14.79
N ILE A 579 -9.72 18.02 -15.11
CA ILE A 579 -10.04 17.12 -16.20
C ILE A 579 -10.92 16.01 -15.63
N ASP A 580 -12.24 16.15 -15.78
CA ASP A 580 -13.21 15.16 -15.27
C ASP A 580 -13.07 13.84 -16.03
N ILE A 581 -12.82 13.90 -17.35
CA ILE A 581 -12.69 12.73 -18.21
C ILE A 581 -11.60 12.94 -19.25
N ALA A 582 -10.72 11.95 -19.40
CA ALA A 582 -9.75 11.86 -20.47
C ALA A 582 -9.79 10.49 -21.13
N GLU A 583 -9.71 10.46 -22.46
CA GLU A 583 -9.65 9.24 -23.26
C GLU A 583 -8.19 8.96 -23.64
N ARG A 584 -7.72 7.73 -23.38
CA ARG A 584 -6.41 7.27 -23.87
C ARG A 584 -6.58 6.84 -25.33
N LEU A 585 -5.96 7.58 -26.24
CA LEU A 585 -5.93 7.27 -27.67
C LEU A 585 -4.98 6.10 -27.95
N ALA A 586 -5.09 5.48 -29.12
CA ALA A 586 -4.25 4.35 -29.54
C ALA A 586 -2.75 4.66 -29.55
N ASN A 587 -2.36 5.92 -29.73
CA ASN A 587 -0.97 6.39 -29.65
C ASN A 587 -0.49 6.62 -28.19
N GLY A 588 -1.29 6.23 -27.20
CA GLY A 588 -1.03 6.41 -25.77
C GLY A 588 -1.25 7.84 -25.26
N SER A 589 -1.62 8.81 -26.11
CA SER A 589 -1.92 10.18 -25.67
C SER A 589 -3.28 10.29 -25.03
N PHE A 590 -3.43 11.23 -24.10
CA PHE A 590 -4.70 11.54 -23.47
C PHE A 590 -5.35 12.72 -24.17
N HIS A 591 -6.61 12.54 -24.56
CA HIS A 591 -7.47 13.61 -25.04
C HIS A 591 -8.49 13.94 -23.94
N SER A 592 -8.48 15.18 -23.44
CA SER A 592 -9.48 15.65 -22.47
C SER A 592 -10.85 15.70 -23.15
N VAL A 593 -11.78 14.88 -22.67
CA VAL A 593 -13.17 14.83 -23.16
C VAL A 593 -14.02 15.86 -22.42
N ARG A 594 -13.81 15.95 -21.10
CA ARG A 594 -14.56 16.88 -20.24
C ARG A 594 -13.60 17.60 -19.32
N LYS A 595 -13.71 18.93 -19.30
CA LYS A 595 -13.00 19.81 -18.38
C LYS A 595 -14.00 20.64 -17.59
N ARG A 596 -13.66 20.94 -16.34
CA ARG A 596 -14.40 21.81 -15.44
C ARG A 596 -13.48 22.94 -15.01
N VAL A 597 -13.82 24.18 -15.36
CA VAL A 597 -13.15 25.37 -14.84
C VAL A 597 -13.66 25.61 -13.41
N LEU A 598 -12.74 25.82 -12.47
CA LEU A 598 -13.08 25.99 -11.06
C LEU A 598 -13.42 27.42 -10.69
N TYR A 599 -12.75 28.37 -11.33
CA TYR A 599 -12.95 29.81 -11.15
C TYR A 599 -12.42 30.55 -12.37
N ALA A 600 -12.97 31.72 -12.67
CA ALA A 600 -12.56 32.57 -13.79
C ALA A 600 -11.59 33.69 -13.38
N ASN A 601 -11.43 33.95 -12.09
CA ASN A 601 -10.57 35.01 -11.56
C ASN A 601 -10.20 34.75 -10.09
N ILE A 602 -9.31 35.58 -9.53
CA ILE A 602 -8.82 35.43 -8.15
C ILE A 602 -9.91 35.60 -7.08
N ALA A 603 -10.92 36.44 -7.32
CA ALA A 603 -12.01 36.65 -6.37
C ALA A 603 -12.91 35.41 -6.28
N GLU A 604 -13.29 34.84 -7.44
CA GLU A 604 -14.01 33.56 -7.51
C GLU A 604 -13.18 32.41 -6.92
N ALA A 605 -11.86 32.40 -7.10
CA ALA A 605 -10.99 31.43 -6.46
C ALA A 605 -11.08 31.55 -4.92
N ALA A 606 -10.97 32.79 -4.39
CA ALA A 606 -11.08 33.04 -2.96
C ALA A 606 -12.47 32.68 -2.40
N GLU A 607 -13.53 32.89 -3.16
CA GLU A 607 -14.90 32.55 -2.75
C GLU A 607 -15.16 31.04 -2.74
N SER A 608 -14.71 30.34 -3.79
CA SER A 608 -14.96 28.90 -3.97
C SER A 608 -14.05 27.98 -3.15
N ALA A 609 -12.88 28.45 -2.70
CA ALA A 609 -11.85 27.64 -2.05
C ALA A 609 -12.36 26.75 -0.91
N GLU A 610 -13.16 27.31 0.02
CA GLU A 610 -13.66 26.54 1.16
C GLU A 610 -14.58 25.39 0.71
N SER A 611 -15.53 25.68 -0.18
CA SER A 611 -16.44 24.67 -0.71
C SER A 611 -15.69 23.58 -1.47
N PHE A 612 -14.69 23.96 -2.27
CA PHE A 612 -13.85 23.04 -3.02
C PHE A 612 -13.06 22.11 -2.09
N PHE A 613 -12.36 22.64 -1.07
CA PHE A 613 -11.54 21.78 -0.21
C PHE A 613 -12.36 20.92 0.75
N ARG A 614 -13.54 21.37 1.18
CA ARG A 614 -14.45 20.57 2.02
C ARG A 614 -15.05 19.37 1.28
N ALA A 615 -15.36 19.54 0.00
CA ALA A 615 -15.93 18.50 -0.85
C ALA A 615 -15.31 18.55 -2.26
N PRO A 616 -14.06 18.07 -2.43
CA PRO A 616 -13.36 18.15 -3.71
C PRO A 616 -14.13 17.38 -4.79
N PRO A 617 -14.44 17.99 -5.95
CA PRO A 617 -15.21 17.32 -6.98
C PRO A 617 -14.58 16.01 -7.47
N GLN A 618 -13.24 15.95 -7.54
CA GLN A 618 -12.53 14.72 -7.90
C GLN A 618 -12.58 13.61 -6.82
N PHE A 619 -13.16 13.85 -5.64
CA PHE A 619 -13.39 12.83 -4.62
C PHE A 619 -14.82 12.27 -4.63
N GLU A 620 -15.77 13.02 -5.18
CA GLU A 620 -17.20 12.71 -5.16
C GLU A 620 -17.53 11.32 -5.73
N VAL A 621 -16.89 10.96 -6.85
CA VAL A 621 -17.08 9.65 -7.51
C VAL A 621 -16.69 8.48 -6.61
N PHE A 622 -15.74 8.68 -5.70
CA PHE A 622 -15.27 7.62 -4.80
C PHE A 622 -16.20 7.50 -3.59
N ILE A 623 -16.53 8.61 -2.92
CA ILE A 623 -17.38 8.54 -1.72
C ILE A 623 -18.80 8.06 -2.04
N ASN A 624 -19.33 8.40 -3.23
CA ASN A 624 -20.62 7.90 -3.72
C ASN A 624 -20.55 6.42 -4.15
N GLY A 625 -19.35 5.91 -4.41
CA GLY A 625 -19.08 4.52 -4.76
C GLY A 625 -18.89 3.57 -3.58
N VAL A 626 -18.92 4.09 -2.34
CA VAL A 626 -18.69 3.29 -1.14
C VAL A 626 -19.92 2.47 -0.78
N THR A 627 -19.75 1.15 -0.67
CA THR A 627 -20.79 0.21 -0.25
C THR A 627 -20.34 -0.60 0.96
N LYS A 628 -21.27 -0.82 1.90
CA LYS A 628 -21.05 -1.75 3.01
C LYS A 628 -21.04 -3.18 2.47
N ARG A 629 -20.07 -3.99 2.91
CA ARG A 629 -19.94 -5.41 2.58
C ARG A 629 -19.79 -6.22 3.86
N GLU A 630 -20.44 -7.36 3.91
CA GLU A 630 -20.31 -8.32 5.01
C GLU A 630 -19.44 -9.49 4.54
N ILE A 631 -18.39 -9.79 5.29
CA ILE A 631 -17.41 -10.83 4.97
C ILE A 631 -17.55 -11.94 6.00
N SER A 632 -17.72 -13.18 5.53
CA SER A 632 -17.80 -14.34 6.41
C SER A 632 -16.42 -14.71 6.95
N ILE A 633 -16.32 -14.90 8.27
CA ILE A 633 -15.21 -15.58 8.94
C ILE A 633 -15.63 -17.05 9.12
N PRO A 634 -15.13 -17.97 8.29
CA PRO A 634 -15.55 -19.37 8.33
C PRO A 634 -14.96 -20.10 9.54
N ALA A 635 -15.68 -21.11 10.02
CA ALA A 635 -15.16 -22.10 10.95
C ALA A 635 -14.07 -22.94 10.28
N VAL A 636 -13.02 -23.27 11.02
CA VAL A 636 -11.89 -24.09 10.55
C VAL A 636 -12.13 -25.59 10.74
N CYS A 637 -12.91 -25.95 11.75
CA CYS A 637 -13.37 -27.31 12.04
C CYS A 637 -14.80 -27.26 12.62
N GLU A 638 -15.42 -28.41 12.88
CA GLU A 638 -16.80 -28.50 13.36
C GLU A 638 -17.01 -27.82 14.72
N GLU A 639 -15.99 -27.81 15.58
CA GLU A 639 -16.02 -27.20 16.91
C GLU A 639 -15.59 -25.71 16.91
N ASP A 640 -15.20 -25.16 15.76
CA ASP A 640 -14.79 -23.75 15.64
C ASP A 640 -15.99 -22.83 15.39
N TRP A 641 -15.83 -21.56 15.75
CA TRP A 641 -16.89 -20.56 15.57
C TRP A 641 -16.82 -19.89 14.18
N CYS A 642 -17.96 -19.35 13.75
CA CYS A 642 -18.07 -18.47 12.58
C CYS A 642 -18.58 -17.09 12.99
N ALA A 643 -18.27 -16.07 12.19
CA ALA A 643 -18.75 -14.71 12.41
C ALA A 643 -18.87 -13.95 11.08
N ILE A 644 -19.44 -12.76 11.14
CA ILE A 644 -19.40 -11.78 10.07
C ILE A 644 -18.46 -10.64 10.48
N TYR A 645 -17.68 -10.16 9.52
CA TYR A 645 -16.86 -8.96 9.64
C TYR A 645 -17.42 -7.87 8.71
N THR A 646 -17.70 -6.69 9.26
CA THR A 646 -18.16 -5.55 8.47
C THR A 646 -16.99 -4.86 7.79
N ALA A 647 -17.02 -4.80 6.47
CA ALA A 647 -16.07 -4.08 5.64
C ALA A 647 -16.78 -3.05 4.76
N TYR A 648 -15.99 -2.20 4.11
CA TYR A 648 -16.45 -1.32 3.04
C TYR A 648 -15.60 -1.52 1.81
N GLU A 649 -16.25 -1.57 0.66
CA GLU A 649 -15.60 -1.51 -0.65
C GLU A 649 -15.97 -0.20 -1.34
N CYS A 650 -15.21 0.15 -2.38
CA CYS A 650 -15.49 1.34 -3.18
C CYS A 650 -15.33 1.00 -4.66
N ILE A 651 -16.43 1.10 -5.41
CA ILE A 651 -16.41 1.07 -6.88
C ILE A 651 -16.80 2.48 -7.32
N PRO A 652 -15.90 3.24 -7.97
CA PRO A 652 -16.17 4.63 -8.31
C PRO A 652 -17.48 4.78 -9.09
N SER A 653 -18.37 5.62 -8.58
CA SER A 653 -19.70 5.87 -9.14
C SER A 653 -19.69 7.15 -9.96
N ILE A 654 -19.98 7.03 -11.25
CA ILE A 654 -20.03 8.16 -12.17
C ILE A 654 -21.49 8.51 -12.41
N ALA A 655 -21.91 9.67 -11.90
CA ALA A 655 -23.24 10.20 -12.16
C ALA A 655 -23.44 10.48 -13.66
N ASN A 656 -24.65 10.21 -14.16
CA ASN A 656 -25.05 10.42 -15.55
C ASN A 656 -24.10 9.78 -16.57
N ARG A 657 -23.69 8.53 -16.32
CA ARG A 657 -22.81 7.76 -17.19
C ARG A 657 -23.27 7.75 -18.66
N ASP A 658 -24.57 7.68 -18.90
CA ASP A 658 -25.15 7.65 -20.25
C ASP A 658 -25.04 9.00 -20.98
N GLU A 659 -24.92 10.12 -20.26
CA GLU A 659 -24.70 11.45 -20.84
C GLU A 659 -23.23 11.68 -21.22
N LEU A 660 -22.33 10.77 -20.83
CA LEU A 660 -20.90 10.84 -21.16
C LEU A 660 -20.56 10.22 -22.52
N PHE A 661 -21.50 9.51 -23.13
CA PHE A 661 -21.29 8.71 -24.34
C PHE A 661 -22.07 9.22 -25.56
#